data_AF-A0AAV4BGS7-F1
#
_entry.id   AF-A0AAV4BGS7-F1
#
_cell.length_a   1.000
_cell.length_b   1.000
_cell.length_c   1.000
_cell.angle_alpha   90.00
_cell.angle_beta   90.00
_cell.angle_gamma   90.00
#
_symmetry.space_group_name_H-M   'P 1'
#
loop_
_entity.id
_entity.type
_entity.pdbx_description
1 polymer ?
#
loop_
_entity_poly.entity_id
_entity_poly.type
_entity_poly.pdbx_seq_one_letter_code
_entity_poly.pdbx_strand_id
1 'polypeptide(L)'
;MSAEALMELVNSALIHITEAPMELVSSALFPITEALMELVSSAFIPIMEAPMELVSSALFPITEALMELVSSALIPIMEAYGSSHGASASSILSCLWNTLVDLDDLTASTNSIMTLLAKLMAHPLSRSSPIITDSLTQLTPRLWPFLRHSIVSVRKAALETLLTLLTFSDELMKNEWLMPLYQDAVRHIYQRSVLENQSELFPLLEQVWRALLQCANMEHLYVLVVPWLGVWLAFLMQPPHMAFDPALLIEAKHKPRECPPVRARFQEAHAAASTEVKYYIGGSDASCTTSPEKDTRIYKARVCGARLLGLLADRLSHSDLVLPPGQEPPSVILGRLFNFHLQGKSAVQRFVVGQVLYFWASQTKPCPCPSEIVSQLLACLGELVYYDEIAVSFTRMQNDCQDFLASLRQEGVNLDTLYPSRQLLTLESALALTTTSYRSIRVNLKPQVLAKFDERVKQLHTSVQQTFQDQQMYSVRVLCSLAMAVVAMDALPEKLNPVVRPLMDVIKKEENKSLQEEASLCLAQLIKACIQREPSPNSKIIKNLCNFLCADPSITPQVERPMAPKQTPQGMDIVEPHVPCSPSKGILTLTNLQRVAEEPVRRRGRRPGSSIKLDGDSSVPGSNTEAELLQERAEQAQVEKFSSTKICFTLSGGN
;
A
#
# COMPACT_ATOMS: atom_id res chain seq x y z
N MET A 1 19.20 7.55 -27.40
CA MET A 1 20.61 7.14 -27.57
C MET A 1 20.65 5.62 -27.62
N SER A 2 21.12 5.11 -28.76
CA SER A 2 21.19 3.70 -29.21
C SER A 2 22.28 2.93 -28.45
N ALA A 3 22.36 1.61 -28.65
CA ALA A 3 23.43 0.73 -28.16
C ALA A 3 24.87 1.28 -28.33
N GLU A 4 25.08 2.24 -29.24
CA GLU A 4 26.32 3.01 -29.41
C GLU A 4 26.78 3.73 -28.14
N ALA A 5 25.91 4.38 -27.36
CA ALA A 5 26.32 5.09 -26.15
C ALA A 5 26.76 4.13 -25.03
N LEU A 6 26.13 2.96 -24.97
CA LEU A 6 26.52 1.90 -24.04
C LEU A 6 27.84 1.27 -24.48
N MET A 7 28.04 1.05 -25.79
CA MET A 7 29.30 0.60 -26.36
C MET A 7 30.42 1.62 -26.20
N GLU A 8 30.13 2.91 -26.26
CA GLU A 8 31.12 3.99 -26.07
C GLU A 8 31.51 4.12 -24.59
N LEU A 9 30.55 3.96 -23.66
CA LEU A 9 30.83 3.86 -22.22
C LEU A 9 31.64 2.61 -21.90
N VAL A 10 31.26 1.45 -22.45
CA VAL A 10 31.98 0.18 -22.29
C VAL A 10 33.37 0.26 -22.90
N ASN A 11 33.54 0.88 -24.08
CA ASN A 11 34.83 1.12 -24.70
C ASN A 11 35.68 2.12 -23.92
N SER A 12 35.09 3.19 -23.39
CA SER A 12 35.80 4.16 -22.54
C SER A 12 36.25 3.53 -21.21
N ALA A 13 35.39 2.72 -20.60
CA ALA A 13 35.75 1.92 -19.43
C ALA A 13 36.85 0.91 -19.79
N LEU A 14 36.70 0.16 -20.87
CA LEU A 14 37.70 -0.80 -21.36
C LEU A 14 39.05 -0.13 -21.65
N ILE A 15 39.07 1.05 -22.27
CA ILE A 15 40.30 1.82 -22.55
C ILE A 15 41.04 2.15 -21.25
N HIS A 16 40.33 2.70 -20.25
CA HIS A 16 40.93 3.00 -18.95
C HIS A 16 41.30 1.74 -18.13
N ILE A 17 40.63 0.62 -18.39
CA ILE A 17 40.94 -0.69 -17.79
C ILE A 17 42.15 -1.35 -18.49
N THR A 18 42.38 -1.09 -19.77
CA THR A 18 43.56 -1.60 -20.51
C THR A 18 44.86 -0.88 -20.17
N GLU A 19 44.79 0.32 -19.58
CA GLU A 19 45.95 1.05 -19.06
C GLU A 19 46.38 0.57 -17.65
N ALA A 20 45.66 -0.41 -17.10
CA ALA A 20 45.86 -0.96 -15.77
C ALA A 20 46.90 -2.12 -15.78
N PRO A 21 47.79 -2.28 -14.77
CA PRO A 21 48.82 -3.31 -14.75
C PRO A 21 48.33 -4.74 -15.11
N MET A 22 49.05 -5.36 -16.06
CA MET A 22 48.76 -6.64 -16.75
C MET A 22 48.39 -7.83 -15.84
N GLU A 23 48.93 -7.91 -14.62
CA GLU A 23 48.65 -9.02 -13.71
C GLU A 23 47.17 -9.04 -13.25
N LEU A 24 46.55 -7.86 -13.03
CA LEU A 24 45.16 -7.74 -12.60
C LEU A 24 44.17 -7.90 -13.77
N VAL A 25 44.57 -7.41 -14.95
CA VAL A 25 43.81 -7.56 -16.22
C VAL A 25 43.63 -9.03 -16.57
N SER A 26 44.64 -9.87 -16.32
CA SER A 26 44.56 -11.29 -16.63
C SER A 26 43.76 -12.11 -15.60
N SER A 27 43.86 -11.81 -14.30
CA SER A 27 43.29 -12.66 -13.24
C SER A 27 41.85 -12.32 -12.85
N ALA A 28 41.45 -11.05 -12.98
CA ALA A 28 40.11 -10.58 -12.60
C ALA A 28 39.25 -10.23 -13.81
N LEU A 29 39.86 -9.71 -14.87
CA LEU A 29 39.12 -9.15 -16.01
C LEU A 29 38.78 -10.19 -17.07
N PHE A 30 39.66 -11.16 -17.33
CA PHE A 30 39.47 -12.19 -18.35
C PHE A 30 38.18 -13.02 -18.13
N PRO A 31 37.88 -13.54 -16.92
CA PRO A 31 36.63 -14.26 -16.66
C PRO A 31 35.40 -13.37 -16.83
N ILE A 32 35.52 -12.07 -16.56
CA ILE A 32 34.42 -11.11 -16.65
C ILE A 32 34.15 -10.71 -18.10
N THR A 33 35.20 -10.50 -18.90
CA THR A 33 35.06 -10.27 -20.35
C THR A 33 34.50 -11.50 -21.06
N GLU A 34 34.86 -12.70 -20.61
CA GLU A 34 34.32 -13.96 -21.14
C GLU A 34 32.84 -14.11 -20.75
N ALA A 35 32.48 -13.86 -19.48
CA ALA A 35 31.09 -13.86 -19.01
C ALA A 35 30.24 -12.76 -19.68
N LEU A 36 30.81 -11.58 -19.96
CA LEU A 36 30.16 -10.50 -20.72
C LEU A 36 29.89 -10.93 -22.16
N MET A 37 30.88 -11.50 -22.83
CA MET A 37 30.76 -11.99 -24.20
C MET A 37 29.78 -13.17 -24.29
N GLU A 38 29.77 -14.06 -23.30
CA GLU A 38 28.84 -15.17 -23.20
C GLU A 38 27.41 -14.70 -22.93
N LEU A 39 27.19 -13.74 -22.03
CA LEU A 39 25.87 -13.17 -21.74
C LEU A 39 25.30 -12.41 -22.95
N VAL A 40 26.14 -11.61 -23.61
CA VAL A 40 25.76 -10.90 -24.84
C VAL A 40 25.45 -11.88 -25.98
N SER A 41 26.24 -12.95 -26.13
CA SER A 41 26.04 -13.92 -27.21
C SER A 41 24.87 -14.88 -26.96
N SER A 42 24.66 -15.31 -25.71
CA SER A 42 23.66 -16.33 -25.34
C SER A 42 22.26 -15.77 -25.10
N ALA A 43 22.15 -14.52 -24.62
CA ALA A 43 20.88 -13.93 -24.24
C ALA A 43 20.43 -12.79 -25.16
N PHE A 44 21.35 -11.93 -25.63
CA PHE A 44 20.99 -10.73 -26.38
C PHE A 44 20.61 -11.02 -27.84
N ILE A 45 21.30 -11.94 -28.49
CA ILE A 45 21.06 -12.36 -29.89
C ILE A 45 19.67 -13.00 -30.08
N PRO A 46 19.24 -14.00 -29.28
CA PRO A 46 17.91 -14.61 -29.46
C PRO A 46 16.75 -13.69 -29.08
N ILE A 47 16.95 -12.69 -28.22
CA ILE A 47 15.92 -11.73 -27.82
C ILE A 47 15.64 -10.69 -28.91
N MET A 48 16.64 -10.35 -29.72
CA MET A 48 16.48 -9.47 -30.88
C MET A 48 15.57 -10.08 -31.98
N GLU A 49 15.34 -11.39 -31.95
CA GLU A 49 14.46 -12.11 -32.88
C GLU A 49 13.05 -12.37 -32.32
N ALA A 50 12.78 -11.98 -31.06
CA ALA A 50 11.51 -12.22 -30.38
C ALA A 50 10.50 -11.06 -30.56
N PRO A 51 9.19 -11.32 -30.48
CA PRO A 51 8.16 -10.27 -30.58
C PRO A 51 8.28 -9.24 -29.44
N MET A 52 8.12 -7.95 -29.78
CA MET A 52 8.35 -6.75 -28.93
C MET A 52 7.78 -6.79 -27.50
N GLU A 53 6.66 -7.48 -27.27
CA GLU A 53 6.06 -7.60 -25.93
C GLU A 53 6.86 -8.51 -24.99
N LEU A 54 7.61 -9.50 -25.52
CA LEU A 54 8.50 -10.38 -24.74
C LEU A 54 9.89 -9.77 -24.51
N VAL A 55 10.31 -8.86 -25.38
CA VAL A 55 11.62 -8.21 -25.38
C VAL A 55 11.78 -7.32 -24.15
N SER A 56 10.75 -6.55 -23.77
CA SER A 56 10.83 -5.62 -22.63
C SER A 56 10.96 -6.32 -21.26
N SER A 57 10.27 -7.46 -21.05
CA SER A 57 10.31 -8.21 -19.79
C SER A 57 11.58 -9.05 -19.65
N ALA A 58 12.16 -9.50 -20.78
CA ALA A 58 13.40 -10.27 -20.79
C ALA A 58 14.67 -9.40 -20.73
N LEU A 59 14.66 -8.18 -21.29
CA LEU A 59 15.83 -7.28 -21.26
C LEU A 59 16.10 -6.66 -19.89
N PHE A 60 15.09 -6.47 -19.04
CA PHE A 60 15.29 -5.84 -17.73
C PHE A 60 16.20 -6.69 -16.81
N PRO A 61 15.97 -8.00 -16.61
CA PRO A 61 16.89 -8.85 -15.84
C PRO A 61 18.31 -8.92 -16.44
N ILE A 62 18.42 -8.90 -17.77
CA ILE A 62 19.71 -9.01 -18.47
C ILE A 62 20.51 -7.72 -18.33
N THR A 63 19.86 -6.56 -18.46
CA THR A 63 20.51 -5.26 -18.22
C THR A 63 20.90 -5.09 -16.76
N GLU A 64 20.09 -5.52 -15.80
CA GLU A 64 20.49 -5.54 -14.39
C GLU A 64 21.69 -6.47 -14.14
N ALA A 65 21.69 -7.68 -14.71
CA ALA A 65 22.80 -8.63 -14.59
C ALA A 65 24.09 -8.12 -15.23
N LEU A 66 24.01 -7.50 -16.41
CA LEU A 66 25.16 -6.90 -17.09
C LEU A 66 25.72 -5.72 -16.30
N MET A 67 24.86 -4.93 -15.65
CA MET A 67 25.31 -3.82 -14.80
C MET A 67 25.84 -4.26 -13.45
N GLU A 68 25.32 -5.34 -12.87
CA GLU A 68 25.92 -6.01 -11.71
C GLU A 68 27.31 -6.53 -12.07
N LEU A 69 27.47 -7.09 -13.27
CA LEU A 69 28.75 -7.57 -13.76
C LEU A 69 29.75 -6.43 -14.04
N VAL A 70 29.31 -5.35 -14.68
CA VAL A 70 30.14 -4.14 -14.91
C VAL A 70 30.48 -3.46 -13.59
N SER A 71 29.54 -3.36 -12.64
CA SER A 71 29.81 -2.78 -11.31
C SER A 71 30.76 -3.66 -10.51
N SER A 72 30.56 -4.98 -10.51
CA SER A 72 31.44 -5.94 -9.82
C SER A 72 32.81 -6.07 -10.48
N ALA A 73 32.97 -5.65 -11.74
CA ALA A 73 34.28 -5.46 -12.39
C ALA A 73 34.93 -4.12 -12.01
N LEU A 74 34.16 -3.03 -12.04
CA LEU A 74 34.66 -1.68 -11.80
C LEU A 74 35.01 -1.44 -10.33
N ILE A 75 34.30 -2.07 -9.38
CA ILE A 75 34.56 -1.91 -7.94
C ILE A 75 35.97 -2.44 -7.56
N PRO A 76 36.37 -3.68 -7.88
CA PRO A 76 37.73 -4.17 -7.61
C PRO A 76 38.82 -3.37 -8.32
N ILE A 77 38.53 -2.83 -9.51
CA ILE A 77 39.43 -1.92 -10.23
C ILE A 77 39.57 -0.62 -9.44
N MET A 78 38.47 -0.01 -9.00
CA MET A 78 38.54 1.14 -8.10
C MET A 78 39.32 0.83 -6.82
N GLU A 79 39.08 -0.30 -6.17
CA GLU A 79 39.78 -0.74 -4.95
C GLU A 79 41.29 -0.95 -5.15
N ALA A 80 41.69 -1.62 -6.23
CA ALA A 80 43.09 -1.86 -6.56
C ALA A 80 43.85 -0.57 -6.92
N TYR A 81 43.19 0.40 -7.55
CA TYR A 81 43.79 1.67 -7.95
C TYR A 81 43.59 2.82 -6.94
N GLY A 82 42.71 2.67 -5.95
CA GLY A 82 42.40 3.71 -4.96
C GLY A 82 43.59 4.15 -4.10
N SER A 83 44.62 3.31 -3.98
CA SER A 83 45.85 3.65 -3.26
C SER A 83 46.95 4.27 -4.13
N SER A 84 46.86 4.22 -5.47
CA SER A 84 47.92 4.68 -6.38
C SER A 84 47.49 5.64 -7.49
N HIS A 85 46.22 5.67 -7.92
CA HIS A 85 45.73 6.44 -9.07
C HIS A 85 44.27 6.93 -8.91
N GLY A 86 44.02 7.86 -7.97
CA GLY A 86 42.68 8.48 -7.77
C GLY A 86 42.10 9.22 -8.99
N ALA A 87 42.89 9.47 -10.04
CA ALA A 87 42.48 10.18 -11.25
C ALA A 87 41.50 9.38 -12.14
N SER A 88 41.66 8.06 -12.27
CA SER A 88 40.82 7.25 -13.17
C SER A 88 39.40 7.05 -12.64
N ALA A 89 39.24 6.87 -11.33
CA ALA A 89 37.92 6.81 -10.69
C ALA A 89 37.18 8.16 -10.81
N SER A 90 37.90 9.27 -10.64
CA SER A 90 37.34 10.61 -10.88
C SER A 90 36.92 10.83 -12.33
N SER A 91 37.66 10.27 -13.30
CA SER A 91 37.32 10.34 -14.73
C SER A 91 36.01 9.59 -15.04
N ILE A 92 35.86 8.36 -14.53
CA ILE A 92 34.64 7.56 -14.71
C ILE A 92 33.42 8.27 -14.10
N LEU A 93 33.54 8.77 -12.87
CA LEU A 93 32.48 9.54 -12.23
C LEU A 93 32.14 10.81 -13.03
N SER A 94 33.14 11.52 -13.54
CA SER A 94 32.94 12.70 -14.41
C SER A 94 32.18 12.35 -15.67
N CYS A 95 32.57 11.27 -16.34
CA CYS A 95 31.90 10.78 -17.55
C CYS A 95 30.42 10.46 -17.26
N LEU A 96 30.13 9.71 -16.20
CA LEU A 96 28.75 9.36 -15.81
C LEU A 96 27.91 10.59 -15.50
N TRP A 97 28.43 11.51 -14.68
CA TRP A 97 27.74 12.75 -14.35
C TRP A 97 27.48 13.64 -15.56
N ASN A 98 28.42 13.73 -16.51
CA ASN A 98 28.26 14.47 -17.75
C ASN A 98 27.24 13.81 -18.68
N THR A 99 27.19 12.49 -18.70
CA THR A 99 26.24 11.74 -19.51
C THR A 99 24.80 12.02 -19.08
N LEU A 100 24.54 12.26 -17.79
CA LEU A 100 23.20 12.60 -17.28
C LEU A 100 22.56 13.83 -17.95
N VAL A 101 23.35 14.75 -18.49
CA VAL A 101 22.84 15.95 -19.18
C VAL A 101 22.13 15.58 -20.47
N ASP A 102 22.62 14.56 -21.18
CA ASP A 102 22.19 14.17 -22.51
C ASP A 102 21.22 12.97 -22.53
N LEU A 103 20.92 12.41 -21.36
CA LEU A 103 19.97 11.30 -21.24
C LEU A 103 18.53 11.80 -21.36
N ASP A 104 17.74 11.08 -22.16
CA ASP A 104 16.31 11.31 -22.34
C ASP A 104 15.48 10.19 -21.67
N ASP A 105 14.25 10.52 -21.25
CA ASP A 105 13.24 9.66 -20.58
C ASP A 105 12.88 8.33 -21.29
N LEU A 106 13.38 8.11 -22.50
CA LEU A 106 12.97 7.03 -23.41
C LEU A 106 14.05 5.97 -23.65
N THR A 107 15.22 6.06 -23.01
CA THR A 107 16.38 5.22 -23.35
C THR A 107 16.64 4.13 -22.30
N ALA A 108 16.69 2.85 -22.73
CA ALA A 108 17.01 1.72 -21.85
C ALA A 108 18.38 1.89 -21.12
N SER A 109 19.32 2.60 -21.75
CA SER A 109 20.62 2.96 -21.17
C SER A 109 20.54 3.87 -19.95
N THR A 110 19.44 4.64 -19.78
CA THR A 110 19.25 5.53 -18.63
C THR A 110 19.21 4.74 -17.32
N ASN A 111 18.55 3.58 -17.31
CA ASN A 111 18.52 2.69 -16.14
C ASN A 111 19.92 2.21 -15.76
N SER A 112 20.67 1.75 -16.76
CA SER A 112 22.03 1.25 -16.59
C SER A 112 22.97 2.31 -16.04
N ILE A 113 22.98 3.51 -16.63
CA ILE A 113 23.86 4.61 -16.23
C ILE A 113 23.54 5.11 -14.82
N MET A 114 22.25 5.30 -14.51
CA MET A 114 21.83 5.73 -13.18
C MET A 114 22.14 4.70 -12.10
N THR A 115 21.93 3.41 -12.39
CA THR A 115 22.23 2.32 -11.45
C THR A 115 23.73 2.21 -11.19
N LEU A 116 24.56 2.34 -12.23
CA LEU A 116 26.01 2.35 -12.07
C LEU A 116 26.48 3.55 -11.24
N LEU A 117 25.95 4.74 -11.53
CA LEU A 117 26.26 5.93 -10.77
C LEU A 117 25.92 5.74 -9.29
N ALA A 118 24.73 5.22 -8.97
CA ALA A 118 24.33 4.96 -7.58
C ALA A 118 25.32 4.00 -6.87
N LYS A 119 25.69 2.89 -7.52
CA LYS A 119 26.63 1.90 -6.97
C LYS A 119 28.03 2.46 -6.77
N LEU A 120 28.57 3.19 -7.75
CA LEU A 120 29.91 3.78 -7.65
C LEU A 120 29.94 4.90 -6.60
N MET A 121 28.89 5.73 -6.53
CA MET A 121 28.78 6.77 -5.51
C MET A 121 28.73 6.18 -4.09
N ALA A 122 28.12 5.00 -3.92
CA ALA A 122 28.08 4.29 -2.64
C ALA A 122 29.45 3.72 -2.21
N HIS A 123 30.45 3.67 -3.10
CA HIS A 123 31.77 3.16 -2.78
C HIS A 123 32.62 4.20 -2.00
N PRO A 124 33.35 3.82 -0.93
CA PRO A 124 34.13 4.76 -0.11
C PRO A 124 35.17 5.57 -0.89
N LEU A 125 35.75 5.01 -1.96
CA LEU A 125 36.76 5.70 -2.78
C LEU A 125 36.21 6.88 -3.58
N SER A 126 34.90 6.95 -3.78
CA SER A 126 34.26 8.09 -4.45
C SER A 126 34.27 9.35 -3.58
N ARG A 127 34.51 9.22 -2.26
CA ARG A 127 34.53 10.33 -1.29
C ARG A 127 35.69 11.30 -1.48
N SER A 128 36.84 10.80 -1.92
CA SER A 128 38.06 11.59 -2.12
C SER A 128 38.18 12.12 -3.55
N SER A 129 37.15 11.94 -4.38
CA SER A 129 37.17 12.37 -5.77
C SER A 129 36.95 13.89 -5.87
N PRO A 130 37.83 14.64 -6.55
CA PRO A 130 37.77 16.11 -6.62
C PRO A 130 36.48 16.62 -7.28
N ILE A 131 35.86 15.82 -8.16
CA ILE A 131 34.57 16.18 -8.76
C ILE A 131 33.43 16.25 -7.72
N ILE A 132 33.51 15.42 -6.68
CA ILE A 132 32.53 15.37 -5.59
C ILE A 132 32.81 16.46 -4.57
N THR A 133 34.04 16.93 -4.41
CA THR A 133 34.32 18.03 -3.50
C THR A 133 33.97 19.39 -4.11
N ASP A 134 34.21 19.58 -5.41
CA ASP A 134 34.23 20.93 -5.98
C ASP A 134 33.00 21.29 -6.83
N SER A 135 32.17 20.30 -7.22
CA SER A 135 31.13 20.51 -8.26
C SER A 135 29.73 20.03 -7.90
N LEU A 136 29.46 19.58 -6.68
CA LEU A 136 28.15 19.00 -6.31
C LEU A 136 26.97 19.95 -6.56
N THR A 137 27.11 21.25 -6.30
CA THR A 137 26.06 22.24 -6.58
C THR A 137 25.61 22.23 -8.05
N GLN A 138 26.52 21.93 -8.99
CA GLN A 138 26.23 21.87 -10.41
C GLN A 138 25.81 20.47 -10.88
N LEU A 139 26.24 19.42 -10.17
CA LEU A 139 25.99 18.03 -10.54
C LEU A 139 24.65 17.52 -10.01
N THR A 140 24.34 17.77 -8.74
CA THR A 140 23.12 17.26 -8.10
C THR A 140 21.83 17.63 -8.84
N PRO A 141 21.67 18.84 -9.42
CA PRO A 141 20.48 19.18 -10.18
C PRO A 141 20.22 18.30 -11.40
N ARG A 142 21.26 17.61 -11.91
CA ARG A 142 21.11 16.64 -13.00
C ARG A 142 20.29 15.41 -12.58
N LEU A 143 20.12 15.15 -11.28
CA LEU A 143 19.28 14.06 -10.77
C LEU A 143 17.77 14.36 -10.82
N TRP A 144 17.37 15.64 -10.83
CA TRP A 144 15.96 16.04 -10.69
C TRP A 144 15.04 15.43 -11.74
N PRO A 145 15.39 15.40 -13.05
CA PRO A 145 14.55 14.77 -14.07
C PRO A 145 14.31 13.28 -13.80
N PHE A 146 15.35 12.56 -13.36
CA PHE A 146 15.28 11.12 -13.11
C PHE A 146 14.39 10.74 -11.93
N LEU A 147 14.14 11.66 -10.98
CA LEU A 147 13.12 11.45 -9.94
C LEU A 147 11.70 11.32 -10.53
N ARG A 148 11.47 11.81 -11.75
CA ARG A 148 10.17 11.78 -12.44
C ARG A 148 10.06 10.74 -13.53
N HIS A 149 11.12 9.98 -13.73
CA HIS A 149 11.21 8.99 -14.78
C HIS A 149 10.11 7.93 -14.68
N SER A 150 9.65 7.43 -15.83
CA SER A 150 8.59 6.41 -15.92
C SER A 150 9.02 5.07 -15.32
N ILE A 151 10.29 4.70 -15.50
CA ILE A 151 10.90 3.47 -14.96
C ILE A 151 11.21 3.63 -13.46
N VAL A 152 10.75 2.66 -12.66
CA VAL A 152 10.87 2.63 -11.20
C VAL A 152 12.33 2.54 -10.73
N SER A 153 13.13 1.68 -11.35
CA SER A 153 14.54 1.49 -11.02
C SER A 153 15.39 2.74 -11.28
N VAL A 154 15.06 3.54 -12.31
CA VAL A 154 15.70 4.84 -12.55
C VAL A 154 15.42 5.81 -11.39
N ARG A 155 14.15 5.90 -10.97
CA ARG A 155 13.75 6.73 -9.81
C ARG A 155 14.45 6.27 -8.53
N LYS A 156 14.52 4.95 -8.33
CA LYS A 156 15.24 4.33 -7.20
C LYS A 156 16.72 4.73 -7.20
N ALA A 157 17.41 4.54 -8.32
CA ALA A 157 18.83 4.87 -8.45
C ALA A 157 19.11 6.36 -8.24
N ALA A 158 18.22 7.25 -8.71
CA ALA A 158 18.32 8.69 -8.43
C ALA A 158 18.20 9.00 -6.93
N LEU A 159 17.24 8.37 -6.24
CA LEU A 159 17.05 8.51 -4.80
C LEU A 159 18.22 7.92 -4.00
N GLU A 160 18.74 6.75 -4.38
CA GLU A 160 19.91 6.12 -3.74
C GLU A 160 21.17 6.98 -3.93
N THR A 161 21.37 7.54 -5.12
CA THR A 161 22.48 8.47 -5.40
C THR A 161 22.37 9.72 -4.53
N LEU A 162 21.17 10.31 -4.42
CA LEU A 162 20.96 11.48 -3.56
C LEU A 162 21.14 11.14 -2.07
N LEU A 163 20.62 10.00 -1.60
CA LEU A 163 20.80 9.54 -0.23
C LEU A 163 22.29 9.43 0.09
N THR A 164 23.03 8.79 -0.81
CA THR A 164 24.49 8.65 -0.73
C THR A 164 25.16 10.02 -0.61
N LEU A 165 24.85 10.98 -1.47
CA LEU A 165 25.42 12.34 -1.36
C LEU A 165 25.15 13.01 0.01
N LEU A 166 23.94 12.82 0.53
CA LEU A 166 23.52 13.37 1.83
C LEU A 166 24.16 12.64 3.02
N THR A 167 24.50 11.37 2.92
CA THR A 167 25.11 10.62 4.03
C THR A 167 26.63 10.57 3.96
N PHE A 168 27.24 10.86 2.81
CA PHE A 168 28.68 10.71 2.59
C PHE A 168 29.52 11.94 2.96
N SER A 169 28.92 13.12 2.95
CA SER A 169 29.64 14.39 3.09
C SER A 169 29.82 14.79 4.56
N ASP A 170 30.98 15.33 4.92
CA ASP A 170 31.19 16.03 6.20
C ASP A 170 30.22 17.22 6.32
N GLU A 171 29.86 17.62 7.55
CA GLU A 171 28.89 18.70 7.78
C GLU A 171 29.27 20.03 7.12
N LEU A 172 30.57 20.36 7.07
CA LEU A 172 31.08 21.55 6.39
C LEU A 172 30.80 21.51 4.89
N MET A 173 31.12 20.39 4.24
CA MET A 173 30.89 20.21 2.79
C MET A 173 29.39 20.26 2.45
N LYS A 174 28.55 19.67 3.30
CA LYS A 174 27.08 19.70 3.12
C LYS A 174 26.56 21.13 3.04
N ASN A 175 27.00 22.00 3.94
CA ASN A 175 26.53 23.39 3.99
C ASN A 175 26.94 24.19 2.75
N GLU A 176 28.08 23.89 2.12
CA GLU A 176 28.52 24.61 0.92
C GLU A 176 27.70 24.25 -0.33
N TRP A 177 27.53 22.95 -0.61
CA TRP A 177 26.90 22.55 -1.86
C TRP A 177 25.38 22.43 -1.78
N LEU A 178 24.84 22.00 -0.63
CA LEU A 178 23.42 21.69 -0.47
C LEU A 178 22.60 22.95 -0.22
N MET A 179 23.12 23.92 0.56
CA MET A 179 22.39 25.15 0.90
C MET A 179 21.76 25.85 -0.32
N PRO A 180 22.47 26.12 -1.44
CA PRO A 180 21.87 26.74 -2.62
C PRO A 180 20.82 25.87 -3.33
N LEU A 181 20.85 24.55 -3.12
CA LEU A 181 19.92 23.59 -3.73
C LEU A 181 18.80 23.14 -2.78
N TYR A 182 18.85 23.58 -1.52
CA TYR A 182 18.08 22.95 -0.45
C TYR A 182 16.57 23.07 -0.71
N GLN A 183 16.13 24.23 -1.20
CA GLN A 183 14.73 24.47 -1.57
C GLN A 183 14.23 23.50 -2.65
N ASP A 184 15.02 23.31 -3.70
CA ASP A 184 14.67 22.41 -4.80
C ASP A 184 14.68 20.96 -4.32
N ALA A 185 15.69 20.56 -3.54
CA ALA A 185 15.80 19.21 -3.01
C ALA A 185 14.57 18.82 -2.18
N VAL A 186 14.16 19.64 -1.20
CA VAL A 186 12.96 19.33 -0.40
C VAL A 186 11.69 19.35 -1.24
N ARG A 187 11.55 20.28 -2.21
CA ARG A 187 10.37 20.32 -3.07
C ARG A 187 10.30 19.11 -4.01
N HIS A 188 11.41 18.68 -4.60
CA HIS A 188 11.47 17.50 -5.46
C HIS A 188 11.13 16.22 -4.70
N ILE A 189 11.68 16.02 -3.51
CA ILE A 189 11.43 14.82 -2.71
C ILE A 189 10.00 14.78 -2.18
N TYR A 190 9.48 15.92 -1.68
CA TYR A 190 8.09 15.99 -1.25
C TYR A 190 7.14 15.72 -2.41
N GLN A 191 7.32 16.42 -3.54
CA GLN A 191 6.49 16.19 -4.73
C GLN A 191 6.59 14.73 -5.20
N ARG A 192 7.78 14.12 -5.16
CA ARG A 192 7.93 12.70 -5.51
C ARG A 192 7.08 11.80 -4.61
N SER A 193 7.05 12.04 -3.29
CA SER A 193 6.25 11.22 -2.37
C SER A 193 4.74 11.26 -2.67
N VAL A 194 4.21 12.41 -3.12
CA VAL A 194 2.78 12.54 -3.42
C VAL A 194 2.44 11.95 -4.78
N LEU A 195 3.39 11.94 -5.71
CA LEU A 195 3.22 11.38 -7.06
C LEU A 195 3.62 9.90 -7.16
N GLU A 196 4.26 9.32 -6.14
CA GLU A 196 4.78 7.96 -6.20
C GLU A 196 3.66 6.93 -6.26
N ASN A 197 3.77 6.00 -7.21
CA ASN A 197 2.78 4.96 -7.49
C ASN A 197 3.29 3.54 -7.15
N GLN A 198 4.58 3.39 -6.83
CA GLN A 198 5.21 2.13 -6.46
C GLN A 198 5.53 2.09 -4.98
N SER A 199 4.99 1.08 -4.29
CA SER A 199 5.09 1.01 -2.83
C SER A 199 6.50 0.75 -2.30
N GLU A 200 7.35 0.13 -3.11
CA GLU A 200 8.74 -0.19 -2.75
C GLU A 200 9.63 1.05 -2.58
N LEU A 201 9.25 2.20 -3.16
CA LEU A 201 10.06 3.43 -3.09
C LEU A 201 9.76 4.28 -1.85
N PHE A 202 8.62 4.11 -1.18
CA PHE A 202 8.25 4.92 -0.02
C PHE A 202 9.27 4.84 1.14
N PRO A 203 9.82 3.67 1.52
CA PRO A 203 10.85 3.59 2.55
C PRO A 203 12.12 4.36 2.20
N LEU A 204 12.54 4.33 0.92
CA LEU A 204 13.72 5.06 0.45
C LEU A 204 13.47 6.58 0.42
N LEU A 205 12.27 7.00 0.00
CA LEU A 205 11.86 8.41 0.06
C LEU A 205 11.90 8.97 1.49
N GLU A 206 11.42 8.20 2.47
CA GLU A 206 11.51 8.59 3.88
C GLU A 206 12.97 8.73 4.33
N GLN A 207 13.84 7.80 3.95
CA GLN A 207 15.28 7.87 4.29
C GLN A 207 15.94 9.12 3.71
N VAL A 208 15.70 9.40 2.42
CA VAL A 208 16.21 10.62 1.76
C VAL A 208 15.69 11.88 2.46
N TRP A 209 14.40 11.91 2.80
CA TRP A 209 13.81 13.04 3.51
C TRP A 209 14.45 13.26 4.90
N ARG A 210 14.64 12.19 5.68
CA ARG A 210 15.32 12.25 6.98
C ARG A 210 16.75 12.77 6.82
N ALA A 211 17.49 12.28 5.83
CA ALA A 211 18.84 12.74 5.56
C ALA A 211 18.88 14.24 5.19
N LEU A 212 17.92 14.73 4.39
CA LEU A 212 17.78 16.16 4.09
C LEU A 212 17.56 16.98 5.37
N LEU A 213 16.59 16.59 6.20
CA LEU A 213 16.27 17.28 7.46
C LEU A 213 17.43 17.28 8.47
N GLN A 214 18.26 16.24 8.45
CA GLN A 214 19.47 16.15 9.27
C GLN A 214 20.58 17.09 8.79
N CYS A 215 20.72 17.27 7.47
CA CYS A 215 21.73 18.16 6.88
C CYS A 215 21.32 19.64 6.89
N ALA A 216 20.11 19.97 7.34
CA ALA A 216 19.55 21.30 7.19
C ALA A 216 20.11 22.29 8.23
N ASN A 217 20.54 23.46 7.76
CA ASN A 217 20.59 24.64 8.64
C ASN A 217 19.16 25.03 9.03
N MET A 218 18.87 25.13 10.32
CA MET A 218 17.49 25.24 10.81
C MET A 218 16.83 26.59 10.47
N GLU A 219 17.55 27.70 10.54
CA GLU A 219 17.02 29.02 10.18
C GLU A 219 16.71 29.07 8.68
N HIS A 220 17.62 28.54 7.86
CA HIS A 220 17.43 28.46 6.42
C HIS A 220 16.26 27.53 6.05
N LEU A 221 16.19 26.35 6.67
CA LEU A 221 15.10 25.39 6.49
C LEU A 221 13.75 26.05 6.77
N TYR A 222 13.62 26.73 7.91
CA TYR A 222 12.38 27.38 8.32
C TYR A 222 11.88 28.37 7.25
N VAL A 223 12.75 29.26 6.79
CA VAL A 223 12.40 30.27 5.77
C VAL A 223 11.98 29.61 4.45
N LEU A 224 12.66 28.52 4.05
CA LEU A 224 12.37 27.85 2.78
C LEU A 224 11.10 27.01 2.79
N VAL A 225 10.76 26.35 3.90
CA VAL A 225 9.65 25.38 3.94
C VAL A 225 8.33 25.98 4.40
N VAL A 226 8.35 26.98 5.30
CA VAL A 226 7.12 27.56 5.86
C VAL A 226 6.14 28.06 4.78
N PRO A 227 6.58 28.75 3.70
CA PRO A 227 5.68 29.16 2.62
C PRO A 227 5.00 27.99 1.88
N TRP A 228 5.60 26.80 1.94
CA TRP A 228 5.13 25.60 1.23
C TRP A 228 4.27 24.67 2.08
N LEU A 229 4.22 24.85 3.41
CA LEU A 229 3.47 23.96 4.32
C LEU A 229 2.00 23.83 3.92
N GLY A 230 1.33 24.96 3.63
CA GLY A 230 -0.07 24.96 3.19
C GLY A 230 -0.25 24.30 1.82
N VAL A 231 0.67 24.53 0.89
CA VAL A 231 0.63 23.94 -0.46
C VAL A 231 0.83 22.43 -0.41
N TRP A 232 1.81 21.96 0.37
CA TRP A 232 2.10 20.56 0.58
C TRP A 232 0.94 19.83 1.27
N LEU A 233 0.33 20.46 2.27
CA LEU A 233 -0.87 19.93 2.90
C LEU A 233 -2.03 19.84 1.89
N ALA A 234 -2.23 20.88 1.07
CA ALA A 234 -3.23 20.88 0.00
C ALA A 234 -2.99 19.77 -1.03
N PHE A 235 -1.73 19.46 -1.37
CA PHE A 235 -1.41 18.34 -2.27
C PHE A 235 -1.92 17.00 -1.75
N LEU A 236 -1.79 16.74 -0.44
CA LEU A 236 -2.33 15.52 0.17
C LEU A 236 -3.86 15.52 0.22
N MET A 237 -4.46 16.71 0.37
CA MET A 237 -5.91 16.90 0.49
C MET A 237 -6.65 16.90 -0.85
N GLN A 238 -5.92 16.91 -1.97
CA GLN A 238 -6.47 16.96 -3.32
C GLN A 238 -7.39 15.75 -3.60
N PRO A 239 -8.59 15.97 -4.20
CA PRO A 239 -9.41 14.87 -4.68
C PRO A 239 -8.67 14.00 -5.71
N PRO A 240 -8.83 12.66 -5.68
CA PRO A 240 -8.09 11.74 -6.56
C PRO A 240 -8.15 12.03 -8.06
N HIS A 241 -9.29 12.58 -8.52
CA HIS A 241 -9.57 12.85 -9.93
C HIS A 241 -9.18 14.27 -10.35
N MET A 242 -8.65 15.08 -9.44
CA MET A 242 -8.27 16.47 -9.71
C MET A 242 -6.76 16.55 -9.90
N ALA A 243 -6.32 17.01 -11.06
CA ALA A 243 -4.91 17.21 -11.34
C ALA A 243 -4.34 18.31 -10.44
N PHE A 244 -3.04 18.21 -10.12
CA PHE A 244 -2.33 19.29 -9.45
C PHE A 244 -2.17 20.50 -10.39
N ASP A 245 -2.21 21.70 -9.80
CA ASP A 245 -1.88 22.93 -10.51
C ASP A 245 -0.38 22.91 -10.93
N PRO A 246 -0.07 22.94 -12.23
CA PRO A 246 1.32 22.95 -12.70
C PRO A 246 2.15 24.10 -12.12
N ALA A 247 1.54 25.24 -11.78
CA ALA A 247 2.24 26.40 -11.21
C ALA A 247 2.80 26.15 -9.80
N LEU A 248 2.22 25.18 -9.07
CA LEU A 248 2.66 24.80 -7.72
C LEU A 248 3.70 23.67 -7.75
N LEU A 249 3.78 22.94 -8.85
CA LEU A 249 4.77 21.88 -9.05
C LEU A 249 6.11 22.49 -9.42
N ILE A 250 7.19 21.99 -8.82
CA ILE A 250 8.54 22.30 -9.32
C ILE A 250 8.72 21.54 -10.64
N GLU A 251 9.43 22.10 -11.61
CA GLU A 251 9.74 21.42 -12.87
C GLU A 251 11.10 20.72 -12.79
N ALA A 252 11.27 19.62 -13.51
CA ALA A 252 12.54 18.91 -13.62
C ALA A 252 12.81 18.54 -15.08
N LYS A 253 12.99 19.57 -15.93
CA LYS A 253 13.20 19.37 -17.37
C LYS A 253 14.66 19.05 -17.66
N HIS A 254 14.91 18.10 -18.54
CA HIS A 254 16.21 17.97 -19.21
C HIS A 254 16.51 19.25 -19.99
N LYS A 255 17.79 19.65 -20.09
CA LYS A 255 18.16 20.77 -20.95
C LYS A 255 17.76 20.42 -22.39
N PRO A 256 17.06 21.30 -23.12
CA PRO A 256 16.71 21.02 -24.50
C PRO A 256 17.99 20.90 -25.33
N ARG A 257 18.13 19.78 -26.05
CA ARG A 257 19.23 19.54 -26.98
C ARG A 257 19.20 20.62 -28.07
N GLU A 258 20.29 21.35 -28.27
CA GLU A 258 20.44 22.23 -29.43
C GLU A 258 20.43 21.37 -30.71
N CYS A 259 19.30 21.35 -31.42
CA CYS A 259 19.19 20.67 -32.71
C CYS A 259 19.90 21.50 -33.79
N PRO A 260 20.75 20.91 -34.66
CA PRO A 260 21.29 21.60 -35.82
C PRO A 260 20.14 22.07 -36.75
N PRO A 261 20.31 23.20 -37.47
CA PRO A 261 19.23 23.97 -38.10
C PRO A 261 18.41 23.21 -39.17
N VAL A 262 18.86 22.04 -39.61
CA VAL A 262 18.19 21.23 -40.63
C VAL A 262 17.01 20.42 -40.05
N ARG A 263 17.00 20.10 -38.75
CA ARG A 263 15.90 19.35 -38.09
C ARG A 263 14.80 20.25 -37.50
N ALA A 264 15.07 21.53 -37.29
CA ALA A 264 14.12 22.47 -36.68
C ALA A 264 12.84 22.66 -37.52
N ARG A 265 12.95 22.67 -38.85
CA ARG A 265 11.80 22.90 -39.76
C ARG A 265 10.76 21.76 -39.79
N PHE A 266 11.12 20.55 -39.36
CA PHE A 266 10.17 19.43 -39.30
C PHE A 266 9.55 19.24 -37.90
N GLN A 267 10.13 19.84 -36.86
CA GLN A 267 9.63 19.74 -35.47
C GLN A 267 8.62 20.84 -35.10
N GLU A 268 8.65 22.01 -35.76
CA GLU A 268 7.67 23.08 -35.51
C GLU A 268 6.22 22.66 -35.79
N ALA A 269 5.99 21.70 -36.70
CA ALA A 269 4.66 21.16 -36.97
C ALA A 269 4.16 20.15 -35.90
N HIS A 270 5.05 19.57 -35.09
CA HIS A 270 4.70 18.61 -34.02
C HIS A 270 4.81 19.19 -32.60
N ALA A 271 5.48 20.33 -32.42
CA ALA A 271 5.61 21.00 -31.12
C ALA A 271 4.29 21.62 -30.61
N ALA A 272 3.30 21.84 -31.49
CA ALA A 272 1.98 22.35 -31.12
C ALA A 272 1.05 21.31 -30.46
N ALA A 273 1.51 20.06 -30.27
CA ALA A 273 0.71 18.97 -29.72
C ALA A 273 1.44 18.16 -28.62
N SER A 274 2.38 18.75 -27.88
CA SER A 274 2.84 18.10 -26.64
C SER A 274 1.71 18.20 -25.61
N THR A 275 1.01 17.10 -25.40
CA THR A 275 -0.03 17.01 -24.38
C THR A 275 0.66 17.18 -23.02
N GLU A 276 0.46 18.32 -22.34
CA GLU A 276 1.01 18.53 -21.00
C GLU A 276 0.60 17.36 -20.09
N VAL A 277 1.60 16.63 -19.58
CA VAL A 277 1.36 15.50 -18.69
C VAL A 277 0.75 16.03 -17.40
N LYS A 278 -0.50 15.67 -17.14
CA LYS A 278 -1.20 16.01 -15.90
C LYS A 278 -0.80 15.04 -14.80
N TYR A 279 -0.51 15.57 -13.62
CA TYR A 279 -0.14 14.80 -12.44
C TYR A 279 -1.29 14.81 -11.43
N TYR A 280 -1.53 13.65 -10.83
CA TYR A 280 -2.55 13.40 -9.80
C TYR A 280 -1.87 12.79 -8.57
N ILE A 281 -2.59 12.75 -7.46
CA ILE A 281 -2.08 12.06 -6.27
C ILE A 281 -1.91 10.56 -6.57
N GLY A 282 -0.73 10.02 -6.28
CA GLY A 282 -0.37 8.64 -6.58
C GLY A 282 -0.07 8.35 -8.06
N GLY A 283 0.22 9.35 -8.89
CA GLY A 283 0.78 9.16 -10.24
C GLY A 283 0.17 10.03 -11.33
N SER A 284 0.33 9.64 -12.60
CA SER A 284 -0.22 10.34 -13.77
C SER A 284 -1.55 9.77 -14.28
N ASP A 285 -2.14 8.79 -13.58
CA ASP A 285 -3.36 8.12 -14.04
C ASP A 285 -4.62 8.96 -13.79
N ALA A 286 -5.14 9.55 -14.87
CA ALA A 286 -6.35 10.36 -14.90
C ALA A 286 -7.66 9.55 -14.83
N SER A 287 -7.61 8.21 -14.76
CA SER A 287 -8.80 7.37 -14.81
C SER A 287 -9.84 7.73 -13.73
N CYS A 288 -11.08 7.99 -14.13
CA CYS A 288 -12.17 8.24 -13.17
C CYS A 288 -12.67 6.94 -12.48
N THR A 289 -12.15 5.78 -12.87
CA THR A 289 -12.55 4.48 -12.32
C THR A 289 -11.83 4.21 -11.00
N THR A 290 -12.58 4.09 -9.91
CA THR A 290 -12.09 3.72 -8.59
C THR A 290 -11.80 2.22 -8.55
N SER A 291 -10.57 1.84 -8.90
CA SER A 291 -10.08 0.48 -8.63
C SER A 291 -9.51 0.40 -7.21
N PRO A 292 -9.60 -0.76 -6.53
CA PRO A 292 -9.02 -0.95 -5.19
C PRO A 292 -7.50 -0.74 -5.19
N GLU A 293 -6.83 -1.08 -6.29
CA GLU A 293 -5.40 -0.79 -6.47
C GLU A 293 -5.10 0.70 -6.51
N LYS A 294 -5.91 1.48 -7.24
CA LYS A 294 -5.75 2.92 -7.34
C LYS A 294 -5.98 3.58 -5.98
N ASP A 295 -7.03 3.20 -5.27
CA ASP A 295 -7.29 3.67 -3.90
C ASP A 295 -6.10 3.34 -2.97
N THR A 296 -5.53 2.14 -3.08
CA THR A 296 -4.35 1.74 -2.31
C THR A 296 -3.13 2.61 -2.63
N ARG A 297 -2.86 2.91 -3.92
CA ARG A 297 -1.74 3.78 -4.33
C ARG A 297 -1.92 5.20 -3.78
N ILE A 298 -3.12 5.77 -3.90
CA ILE A 298 -3.44 7.11 -3.39
C ILE A 298 -3.29 7.16 -1.87
N TYR A 299 -3.82 6.15 -1.16
CA TYR A 299 -3.67 6.02 0.28
C TYR A 299 -2.19 6.06 0.69
N LYS A 300 -1.36 5.22 0.06
CA LYS A 300 0.07 5.14 0.39
C LYS A 300 0.80 6.45 0.09
N ALA A 301 0.49 7.13 -1.02
CA ALA A 301 1.04 8.44 -1.34
C ALA A 301 0.66 9.50 -0.27
N ARG A 302 -0.62 9.53 0.16
CA ARG A 302 -1.08 10.42 1.24
C ARG A 302 -0.36 10.15 2.55
N VAL A 303 -0.26 8.88 2.95
CA VAL A 303 0.40 8.48 4.20
C VAL A 303 1.89 8.80 4.15
N CYS A 304 2.57 8.54 3.04
CA CYS A 304 3.99 8.89 2.89
C CYS A 304 4.19 10.41 2.99
N GLY A 305 3.44 11.22 2.23
CA GLY A 305 3.56 12.67 2.32
C GLY A 305 3.17 13.23 3.70
N ALA A 306 2.17 12.65 4.35
CA ALA A 306 1.80 13.01 5.73
C ALA A 306 2.92 12.68 6.73
N ARG A 307 3.61 11.55 6.54
CA ARG A 307 4.79 11.16 7.32
C ARG A 307 5.93 12.14 7.13
N LEU A 308 6.23 12.56 5.89
CA LEU A 308 7.26 13.55 5.62
C LEU A 308 6.96 14.90 6.31
N LEU A 309 5.69 15.34 6.28
CA LEU A 309 5.25 16.53 7.02
C LEU A 309 5.36 16.36 8.53
N GLY A 310 5.02 15.18 9.08
CA GLY A 310 5.16 14.88 10.50
C GLY A 310 6.62 14.94 10.97
N LEU A 311 7.55 14.42 10.16
CA LEU A 311 8.99 14.52 10.40
C LEU A 311 9.50 15.96 10.35
N LEU A 312 9.00 16.75 9.39
CA LEU A 312 9.34 18.16 9.30
C LEU A 312 8.79 18.94 10.50
N ALA A 313 7.55 18.68 10.91
CA ALA A 313 6.92 19.30 12.07
C ALA A 313 7.71 19.04 13.35
N ASP A 314 8.16 17.79 13.55
CA ASP A 314 9.05 17.43 14.67
C ASP A 314 10.37 18.22 14.63
N ARG A 315 11.03 18.24 13.47
CA ARG A 315 12.31 18.94 13.29
C ARG A 315 12.20 20.44 13.54
N LEU A 316 11.13 21.07 13.07
CA LEU A 316 10.86 22.50 13.30
C LEU A 316 10.50 22.81 14.75
N SER A 317 9.95 21.85 15.51
CA SER A 317 9.47 22.09 16.87
C SER A 317 10.54 21.92 17.95
N HIS A 318 11.58 21.13 17.69
CA HIS A 318 12.65 20.83 18.66
C HIS A 318 13.97 21.55 18.41
N SER A 319 14.04 22.36 17.37
CA SER A 319 15.27 23.08 17.06
C SER A 319 15.36 24.35 17.89
N ASP A 320 16.57 24.73 18.32
CA ASP A 320 16.89 26.02 18.97
C ASP A 320 16.77 27.17 17.96
N LEU A 321 15.61 27.28 17.31
CA LEU A 321 15.29 28.31 16.33
C LEU A 321 15.21 29.66 17.05
N VAL A 322 16.11 30.58 16.68
CA VAL A 322 16.02 31.96 17.12
C VAL A 322 14.94 32.65 16.31
N LEU A 323 13.74 32.75 16.88
CA LEU A 323 12.61 33.40 16.23
C LEU A 323 12.71 34.93 16.37
N PRO A 324 12.39 35.69 15.31
CA PRO A 324 12.24 37.14 15.42
C PRO A 324 11.20 37.53 16.48
N PRO A 325 11.38 38.66 17.19
CA PRO A 325 10.47 39.08 18.24
C PRO A 325 9.04 39.22 17.71
N GLY A 326 8.07 38.58 18.39
CA GLY A 326 6.66 38.58 18.02
C GLY A 326 6.21 37.44 17.10
N GLN A 327 7.11 36.57 16.62
CA GLN A 327 6.71 35.36 15.92
C GLN A 327 6.34 34.23 16.89
N GLU A 328 5.25 33.52 16.57
CA GLU A 328 4.83 32.33 17.30
C GLU A 328 5.74 31.13 16.95
N PRO A 329 5.93 30.18 17.88
CA PRO A 329 6.72 28.99 17.60
C PRO A 329 6.06 28.13 16.49
N PRO A 330 6.87 27.40 15.69
CA PRO A 330 6.37 26.57 14.59
C PRO A 330 5.26 25.59 15.02
N SER A 331 5.38 25.01 16.21
CA SER A 331 4.39 24.06 16.76
C SER A 331 3.00 24.69 16.93
N VAL A 332 2.92 25.97 17.30
CA VAL A 332 1.65 26.70 17.45
C VAL A 332 1.05 27.06 16.09
N ILE A 333 1.88 27.49 15.13
CA ILE A 333 1.44 27.79 13.75
C ILE A 333 0.87 26.52 13.09
N LEU A 334 1.61 25.41 13.19
CA LEU A 334 1.18 24.10 12.70
C LEU A 334 -0.10 23.64 13.40
N GLY A 335 -0.17 23.80 14.74
CA GLY A 335 -1.38 23.50 15.50
C GLY A 335 -2.60 24.27 15.01
N ARG A 336 -2.48 25.57 14.74
CA ARG A 336 -3.58 26.37 14.20
C ARG A 336 -4.02 25.89 12.81
N LEU A 337 -3.06 25.60 11.94
CA LEU A 337 -3.31 25.07 10.59
C LEU A 337 -4.06 23.73 10.65
N PHE A 338 -3.60 22.79 11.48
CA PHE A 338 -4.23 21.49 11.64
C PHE A 338 -5.62 21.59 12.27
N ASN A 339 -5.80 22.47 13.26
CA ASN A 339 -7.09 22.68 13.89
C ASN A 339 -8.15 23.19 12.90
N PHE A 340 -7.78 24.11 12.01
CA PHE A 340 -8.67 24.61 10.94
C PHE A 340 -9.26 23.46 10.11
N HIS A 341 -8.42 22.51 9.69
CA HIS A 341 -8.86 21.37 8.89
C HIS A 341 -9.61 20.30 9.70
N LEU A 342 -9.28 20.12 10.98
CA LEU A 342 -10.02 19.21 11.87
C LEU A 342 -11.46 19.68 12.11
N GLN A 343 -11.71 20.99 12.12
CA GLN A 343 -13.06 21.55 12.27
C GLN A 343 -13.91 21.46 11.00
N GLY A 344 -13.28 21.29 9.83
CA GLY A 344 -13.95 21.12 8.55
C GLY A 344 -14.75 19.82 8.43
N LYS A 345 -15.55 19.67 7.37
CA LYS A 345 -16.37 18.47 7.07
C LYS A 345 -15.80 17.60 5.96
N SER A 346 -14.59 17.89 5.47
CA SER A 346 -13.91 17.02 4.52
C SER A 346 -13.29 15.83 5.24
N ALA A 347 -13.67 14.62 4.82
CA ALA A 347 -13.06 13.38 5.29
C ALA A 347 -11.57 13.35 4.95
N VAL A 348 -11.22 13.76 3.73
CA VAL A 348 -9.83 13.75 3.26
C VAL A 348 -8.96 14.68 4.12
N GLN A 349 -9.45 15.88 4.42
CA GLN A 349 -8.70 16.84 5.25
C GLN A 349 -8.47 16.30 6.67
N ARG A 350 -9.52 15.81 7.33
CA ARG A 350 -9.40 15.23 8.69
C ARG A 350 -8.48 14.00 8.71
N PHE A 351 -8.59 13.14 7.69
CA PHE A 351 -7.72 11.98 7.53
C PHE A 351 -6.25 12.39 7.39
N VAL A 352 -5.92 13.31 6.47
CA VAL A 352 -4.54 13.76 6.25
C VAL A 352 -3.96 14.37 7.52
N VAL A 353 -4.70 15.25 8.20
CA VAL A 353 -4.23 15.87 9.44
C VAL A 353 -4.04 14.85 10.55
N GLY A 354 -4.95 13.89 10.70
CA GLY A 354 -4.78 12.77 11.63
C GLY A 354 -3.48 11.99 11.38
N GLN A 355 -3.15 11.72 10.12
CA GLN A 355 -1.90 11.03 9.75
C GLN A 355 -0.67 11.87 10.06
N VAL A 356 -0.67 13.17 9.70
CA VAL A 356 0.45 14.07 10.00
C VAL A 356 0.70 14.15 11.51
N LEU A 357 -0.37 14.31 12.30
CA LEU A 357 -0.31 14.35 13.76
C LEU A 357 0.19 13.03 14.36
N TYR A 358 -0.25 11.89 13.83
CA TYR A 358 0.25 10.58 14.24
C TYR A 358 1.75 10.46 14.02
N PHE A 359 2.26 10.81 12.83
CA PHE A 359 3.68 10.72 12.54
C PHE A 359 4.52 11.74 13.29
N TRP A 360 4.00 12.94 13.51
CA TRP A 360 4.65 13.95 14.35
C TRP A 360 4.79 13.46 15.79
N ALA A 361 3.70 13.00 16.41
CA ALA A 361 3.70 12.49 17.79
C ALA A 361 4.52 11.20 17.98
N SER A 362 4.82 10.49 16.89
CA SER A 362 5.63 9.27 16.91
C SER A 362 7.15 9.52 16.97
N GLN A 363 7.62 10.76 16.77
CA GLN A 363 9.07 11.04 16.74
C GLN A 363 9.65 11.25 18.13
N THR A 364 8.97 12.03 18.97
CA THR A 364 9.51 12.54 20.24
C THR A 364 8.45 12.47 21.34
N LYS A 365 8.88 12.19 22.57
CA LYS A 365 8.01 12.02 23.74
C LYS A 365 8.53 12.91 24.88
N PRO A 366 7.68 13.77 25.49
CA PRO A 366 6.29 14.07 25.12
C PRO A 366 6.18 14.78 23.75
N CYS A 367 5.03 14.65 23.05
CA CYS A 367 4.86 15.37 21.77
C CYS A 367 4.89 16.90 22.00
N PRO A 368 5.58 17.69 21.15
CA PRO A 368 5.51 19.16 21.17
C PRO A 368 4.16 19.73 20.68
N CYS A 369 3.21 18.86 20.35
CA CYS A 369 1.87 19.19 19.88
C CYS A 369 1.13 20.09 20.91
N PRO A 370 0.49 21.20 20.49
CA PRO A 370 -0.32 22.01 21.40
C PRO A 370 -1.49 21.22 22.02
N SER A 371 -1.85 21.53 23.27
CA SER A 371 -2.90 20.82 24.01
C SER A 371 -4.31 20.97 23.40
N GLU A 372 -4.53 22.05 22.65
CA GLU A 372 -5.75 22.35 21.92
C GLU A 372 -6.00 21.32 20.82
N ILE A 373 -4.94 20.83 20.16
CA ILE A 373 -5.04 19.78 19.15
C ILE A 373 -5.53 18.47 19.78
N VAL A 374 -4.99 18.09 20.93
CA VAL A 374 -5.44 16.89 21.65
C VAL A 374 -6.93 16.99 21.97
N SER A 375 -7.36 18.13 22.48
CA SER A 375 -8.77 18.39 22.79
C SER A 375 -9.65 18.29 21.55
N GLN A 376 -9.21 18.87 20.43
CA GLN A 376 -9.92 18.80 19.15
C GLN A 376 -10.00 17.36 18.60
N LEU A 377 -8.92 16.58 18.67
CA LEU A 377 -8.91 15.19 18.23
C LEU A 377 -9.95 14.35 18.99
N LEU A 378 -9.99 14.51 20.31
CA LEU A 378 -10.96 13.81 21.17
C LEU A 378 -12.40 14.24 20.87
N ALA A 379 -12.63 15.53 20.56
CA ALA A 379 -13.93 16.02 20.12
C ALA A 379 -14.33 15.38 18.78
N CYS A 380 -13.45 15.38 17.79
CA CYS A 380 -13.72 14.79 16.47
C CYS A 380 -14.01 13.29 16.53
N LEU A 381 -13.41 12.54 17.47
CA LEU A 381 -13.71 11.12 17.69
C LEU A 381 -15.14 10.86 18.20
N GLY A 382 -15.77 11.86 18.83
CA GLY A 382 -17.14 11.80 19.32
C GLY A 382 -18.20 12.36 18.36
N GLU A 383 -17.79 12.99 17.26
CA GLU A 383 -18.70 13.65 16.32
C GLU A 383 -19.33 12.66 15.33
N LEU A 384 -20.57 12.96 14.93
CA LEU A 384 -21.25 12.31 13.81
C LEU A 384 -21.29 13.30 12.64
N VAL A 385 -20.48 13.04 11.61
CA VAL A 385 -20.30 13.95 10.46
C VAL A 385 -20.67 13.25 9.16
N TYR A 386 -21.56 13.87 8.38
CA TYR A 386 -21.70 13.58 6.95
C TYR A 386 -20.63 14.35 6.21
N TYR A 387 -19.78 13.63 5.47
CA TYR A 387 -18.60 14.22 4.84
C TYR A 387 -18.94 14.89 3.51
N ASP A 388 -18.19 15.94 3.16
CA ASP A 388 -18.40 16.68 1.91
C ASP A 388 -18.20 15.79 0.67
N GLU A 389 -17.35 14.76 0.76
CA GLU A 389 -17.04 13.82 -0.32
C GLU A 389 -18.25 13.01 -0.79
N ILE A 390 -19.25 12.79 0.08
CA ILE A 390 -20.50 12.08 -0.30
C ILE A 390 -21.64 13.02 -0.70
N ALA A 391 -21.44 14.34 -0.69
CA ALA A 391 -22.54 15.29 -0.85
C ALA A 391 -23.30 15.11 -2.18
N VAL A 392 -22.58 14.80 -3.27
CA VAL A 392 -23.17 14.60 -4.60
C VAL A 392 -23.99 13.31 -4.66
N SER A 393 -23.43 12.17 -4.20
CA SER A 393 -24.13 10.89 -4.19
C SER A 393 -25.31 10.91 -3.21
N PHE A 394 -25.14 11.54 -2.05
CA PHE A 394 -26.20 11.74 -1.07
C PHE A 394 -27.35 12.57 -1.63
N THR A 395 -27.08 13.69 -2.30
CA THR A 395 -28.13 14.52 -2.92
C THR A 395 -28.89 13.75 -4.00
N ARG A 396 -28.18 12.98 -4.83
CA ARG A 396 -28.81 12.11 -5.83
C ARG A 396 -29.72 11.07 -5.17
N MET A 397 -29.19 10.38 -4.16
CA MET A 397 -29.94 9.39 -3.38
C MET A 397 -31.21 9.98 -2.76
N GLN A 398 -31.14 11.20 -2.19
CA GLN A 398 -32.32 11.89 -1.65
C GLN A 398 -33.39 12.09 -2.72
N ASN A 399 -33.02 12.59 -3.89
CA ASN A 399 -33.95 12.81 -5.00
C ASN A 399 -34.58 11.49 -5.45
N ASP A 400 -33.76 10.44 -5.64
CA ASP A 400 -34.25 9.13 -6.06
C ASP A 400 -35.25 8.53 -5.03
N CYS A 401 -34.98 8.70 -3.73
CA CYS A 401 -35.89 8.29 -2.66
C CYS A 401 -37.21 9.08 -2.70
N GLN A 402 -37.15 10.40 -2.84
CA GLN A 402 -38.36 11.24 -2.90
C GLN A 402 -39.20 10.93 -4.14
N ASP A 403 -38.57 10.70 -5.29
CA ASP A 403 -39.25 10.31 -6.52
C ASP A 403 -39.91 8.92 -6.40
N PHE A 404 -39.26 7.99 -5.72
CA PHE A 404 -39.82 6.67 -5.43
C PHE A 404 -41.04 6.77 -4.51
N LEU A 405 -40.95 7.55 -3.42
CA LEU A 405 -42.06 7.82 -2.51
C LEU A 405 -43.22 8.50 -3.23
N ALA A 406 -42.96 9.49 -4.09
CA ALA A 406 -43.98 10.14 -4.90
C ALA A 406 -44.69 9.17 -5.84
N SER A 407 -43.95 8.20 -6.41
CA SER A 407 -44.52 7.19 -7.30
C SER A 407 -45.38 6.17 -6.53
N LEU A 408 -45.02 5.81 -5.30
CA LEU A 408 -45.86 4.99 -4.43
C LEU A 408 -47.17 5.71 -4.06
N ARG A 409 -47.12 7.02 -3.82
CA ARG A 409 -48.32 7.84 -3.55
C ARG A 409 -49.31 7.82 -4.73
N GLN A 410 -48.82 7.81 -5.97
CA GLN A 410 -49.67 7.71 -7.17
C GLN A 410 -50.43 6.38 -7.26
N GLU A 411 -49.86 5.29 -6.73
CA GLU A 411 -50.52 3.98 -6.65
C GLU A 411 -51.43 3.83 -5.41
N GLY A 412 -51.63 4.91 -4.65
CA GLY A 412 -52.49 4.93 -3.47
C GLY A 412 -51.81 4.49 -2.16
N VAL A 413 -50.49 4.30 -2.14
CA VAL A 413 -49.73 4.01 -0.92
C VAL A 413 -49.20 5.32 -0.32
N ASN A 414 -49.75 5.72 0.82
CA ASN A 414 -49.27 6.88 1.56
C ASN A 414 -48.35 6.45 2.71
N LEU A 415 -47.11 6.96 2.73
CA LEU A 415 -46.11 6.73 3.79
C LEU A 415 -45.69 8.01 4.49
N ASP A 416 -46.47 9.09 4.40
CA ASP A 416 -46.10 10.41 4.92
C ASP A 416 -45.86 10.42 6.44
N THR A 417 -46.44 9.47 7.17
CA THR A 417 -46.19 9.27 8.60
C THR A 417 -44.79 8.72 8.90
N LEU A 418 -44.25 7.88 8.01
CA LEU A 418 -42.91 7.30 8.14
C LEU A 418 -41.84 8.15 7.44
N TYR A 419 -42.22 8.77 6.32
CA TYR A 419 -41.34 9.55 5.46
C TYR A 419 -42.01 10.88 5.11
N PRO A 420 -41.93 11.89 5.99
CA PRO A 420 -42.57 13.18 5.78
C PRO A 420 -42.08 13.87 4.50
N SER A 421 -43.00 14.52 3.80
CA SER A 421 -42.67 15.28 2.60
C SER A 421 -41.69 16.42 2.92
N ARG A 422 -40.66 16.59 2.09
CA ARG A 422 -39.61 17.63 2.20
C ARG A 422 -38.63 17.47 3.37
N GLN A 423 -38.65 16.36 4.10
CA GLN A 423 -37.62 16.04 5.09
C GLN A 423 -36.49 15.23 4.46
N LEU A 424 -35.24 15.62 4.77
CA LEU A 424 -34.07 14.82 4.39
C LEU A 424 -34.07 13.49 5.13
N LEU A 425 -33.89 12.40 4.38
CA LEU A 425 -33.80 11.06 4.93
C LEU A 425 -32.41 10.85 5.53
N THR A 426 -32.33 10.21 6.70
CA THR A 426 -31.05 9.65 7.13
C THR A 426 -30.67 8.48 6.21
N LEU A 427 -29.38 8.15 6.14
CA LEU A 427 -28.93 6.97 5.38
C LEU A 427 -29.62 5.67 5.87
N GLU A 428 -29.83 5.56 7.19
CA GLU A 428 -30.54 4.41 7.78
C GLU A 428 -32.01 4.37 7.36
N SER A 429 -32.69 5.51 7.35
CA SER A 429 -34.07 5.62 6.88
C SER A 429 -34.20 5.30 5.38
N ALA A 430 -33.25 5.76 4.55
CA ALA A 430 -33.23 5.44 3.12
C ALA A 430 -32.98 3.94 2.87
N LEU A 431 -32.11 3.31 3.67
CA LEU A 431 -31.89 1.87 3.60
C LEU A 431 -33.13 1.09 4.05
N ALA A 432 -33.80 1.52 5.13
CA ALA A 432 -35.05 0.94 5.59
C ALA A 432 -36.18 1.08 4.56
N LEU A 433 -36.24 2.21 3.84
CA LEU A 433 -37.19 2.44 2.75
C LEU A 433 -37.06 1.36 1.67
N THR A 434 -35.85 1.09 1.22
CA THR A 434 -35.56 0.13 0.14
C THR A 434 -35.61 -1.34 0.56
N THR A 435 -35.63 -1.61 1.87
CA THR A 435 -35.58 -2.98 2.42
C THR A 435 -36.88 -3.31 3.16
N THR A 436 -36.91 -3.06 4.46
CA THR A 436 -37.98 -3.46 5.38
C THR A 436 -39.30 -2.79 5.05
N SER A 437 -39.29 -1.49 4.77
CA SER A 437 -40.49 -0.72 4.46
C SER A 437 -41.10 -1.18 3.13
N TYR A 438 -40.30 -1.24 2.07
CA TYR A 438 -40.78 -1.72 0.79
C TYR A 438 -41.31 -3.15 0.85
N ARG A 439 -40.63 -4.08 1.55
CA ARG A 439 -41.11 -5.46 1.73
C ARG A 439 -42.51 -5.50 2.35
N SER A 440 -42.80 -4.62 3.31
CA SER A 440 -44.12 -4.54 3.96
C SER A 440 -45.21 -3.97 3.06
N ILE A 441 -44.86 -3.08 2.14
CA ILE A 441 -45.79 -2.40 1.23
C ILE A 441 -46.03 -3.22 -0.04
N ARG A 442 -45.04 -4.02 -0.44
CA ARG A 442 -45.07 -4.82 -1.67
C ARG A 442 -46.33 -5.67 -1.78
N VAL A 443 -46.87 -6.17 -0.67
CA VAL A 443 -48.11 -6.98 -0.65
C VAL A 443 -49.37 -6.18 -0.99
N ASN A 444 -49.34 -4.85 -0.85
CA ASN A 444 -50.47 -3.96 -1.11
C ASN A 444 -50.49 -3.39 -2.54
N LEU A 445 -49.44 -3.62 -3.33
CA LEU A 445 -49.34 -3.13 -4.70
C LEU A 445 -50.08 -4.05 -5.68
N LYS A 446 -50.68 -3.45 -6.72
CA LYS A 446 -51.40 -4.21 -7.76
C LYS A 446 -50.43 -5.08 -8.57
N PRO A 447 -50.82 -6.30 -8.99
CA PRO A 447 -49.92 -7.20 -9.72
C PRO A 447 -49.29 -6.61 -10.99
N GLN A 448 -50.01 -5.73 -11.68
CA GLN A 448 -49.57 -5.11 -12.93
C GLN A 448 -48.38 -4.14 -12.76
N VAL A 449 -48.23 -3.53 -11.58
CA VAL A 449 -47.16 -2.57 -11.30
C VAL A 449 -46.02 -3.15 -10.45
N LEU A 450 -46.20 -4.35 -9.87
CA LEU A 450 -45.21 -4.99 -9.00
C LEU A 450 -43.83 -5.09 -9.64
N ALA A 451 -43.74 -5.65 -10.85
CA ALA A 451 -42.46 -5.83 -11.54
C ALA A 451 -41.71 -4.50 -11.76
N LYS A 452 -42.45 -3.43 -12.06
CA LYS A 452 -41.90 -2.08 -12.24
C LYS A 452 -41.32 -1.52 -10.94
N PHE A 453 -42.02 -1.68 -9.81
CA PHE A 453 -41.55 -1.21 -8.52
C PHE A 453 -40.43 -2.09 -7.94
N ASP A 454 -40.46 -3.41 -8.20
CA ASP A 454 -39.40 -4.34 -7.80
C ASP A 454 -38.07 -3.97 -8.49
N GLU A 455 -38.09 -3.65 -9.78
CA GLU A 455 -36.88 -3.20 -10.50
C GLU A 455 -36.42 -1.81 -10.02
N ARG A 456 -37.36 -0.88 -9.82
CA ARG A 456 -37.02 0.48 -9.36
C ARG A 456 -36.47 0.50 -7.94
N VAL A 457 -37.01 -0.31 -7.01
CA VAL A 457 -36.45 -0.41 -5.66
C VAL A 457 -35.07 -1.03 -5.68
N LYS A 458 -34.81 -1.99 -6.58
CA LYS A 458 -33.49 -2.60 -6.74
C LYS A 458 -32.46 -1.56 -7.20
N GLN A 459 -32.80 -0.73 -8.18
CA GLN A 459 -31.94 0.37 -8.63
C GLN A 459 -31.71 1.41 -7.51
N LEU A 460 -32.77 1.80 -6.80
CA LEU A 460 -32.67 2.71 -5.66
C LEU A 460 -31.81 2.13 -4.53
N HIS A 461 -31.98 0.83 -4.23
CA HIS A 461 -31.22 0.14 -3.21
C HIS A 461 -29.73 0.17 -3.50
N THR A 462 -29.31 -0.05 -4.75
CA THR A 462 -27.91 0.06 -5.17
C THR A 462 -27.36 1.47 -4.91
N SER A 463 -28.11 2.53 -5.26
CA SER A 463 -27.71 3.93 -5.04
C SER A 463 -27.57 4.27 -3.54
N VAL A 464 -28.54 3.85 -2.73
CA VAL A 464 -28.54 4.02 -1.26
C VAL A 464 -27.39 3.25 -0.61
N GLN A 465 -27.19 1.99 -1.01
CA GLN A 465 -26.14 1.13 -0.46
C GLN A 465 -24.75 1.67 -0.78
N GLN A 466 -24.50 2.14 -2.01
CA GLN A 466 -23.23 2.75 -2.38
C GLN A 466 -22.94 3.98 -1.53
N THR A 467 -23.89 4.91 -1.41
CA THR A 467 -23.73 6.12 -0.60
C THR A 467 -23.48 5.79 0.88
N PHE A 468 -24.15 4.76 1.41
CA PHE A 468 -23.92 4.27 2.76
C PHE A 468 -22.50 3.70 2.95
N GLN A 469 -22.05 2.89 2.00
CA GLN A 469 -20.70 2.30 2.02
C GLN A 469 -19.62 3.38 1.94
N ASP A 470 -19.78 4.38 1.07
CA ASP A 470 -18.85 5.50 0.95
C ASP A 470 -18.75 6.28 2.27
N GLN A 471 -19.89 6.63 2.89
CA GLN A 471 -19.92 7.29 4.20
C GLN A 471 -19.23 6.45 5.28
N GLN A 472 -19.48 5.14 5.30
CA GLN A 472 -18.86 4.23 6.26
C GLN A 472 -17.35 4.15 6.05
N MET A 473 -16.89 4.02 4.81
CA MET A 473 -15.47 3.97 4.46
C MET A 473 -14.75 5.25 4.94
N TYR A 474 -15.26 6.43 4.60
CA TYR A 474 -14.68 7.69 5.06
C TYR A 474 -14.67 7.81 6.59
N SER A 475 -15.77 7.43 7.25
CA SER A 475 -15.86 7.47 8.72
C SER A 475 -14.82 6.57 9.38
N VAL A 476 -14.68 5.34 8.91
CA VAL A 476 -13.74 4.36 9.45
C VAL A 476 -12.29 4.83 9.28
N ARG A 477 -11.93 5.33 8.09
CA ARG A 477 -10.57 5.83 7.80
C ARG A 477 -10.20 7.07 8.62
N VAL A 478 -11.10 8.06 8.69
CA VAL A 478 -10.87 9.29 9.47
C VAL A 478 -10.72 8.96 10.94
N LEU A 479 -11.70 8.28 11.53
CA LEU A 479 -11.68 8.01 12.97
C LEU A 479 -10.47 7.15 13.37
N CYS A 480 -10.06 6.20 12.53
CA CYS A 480 -8.84 5.42 12.78
C CYS A 480 -7.60 6.31 12.80
N SER A 481 -7.46 7.21 11.83
CA SER A 481 -6.32 8.12 11.76
C SER A 481 -6.25 9.07 12.97
N LEU A 482 -7.40 9.60 13.40
CA LEU A 482 -7.47 10.44 14.62
C LEU A 482 -7.17 9.62 15.88
N ALA A 483 -7.68 8.40 15.98
CA ALA A 483 -7.41 7.50 17.11
C ALA A 483 -5.91 7.14 17.18
N MET A 484 -5.28 6.87 16.02
CA MET A 484 -3.83 6.63 15.95
C MET A 484 -3.04 7.82 16.49
N ALA A 485 -3.40 9.05 16.11
CA ALA A 485 -2.75 10.25 16.64
C ALA A 485 -2.91 10.37 18.17
N VAL A 486 -4.11 10.11 18.71
CA VAL A 486 -4.35 10.14 20.16
C VAL A 486 -3.50 9.11 20.91
N VAL A 487 -3.38 7.89 20.37
CA VAL A 487 -2.51 6.85 20.94
C VAL A 487 -1.05 7.27 20.88
N ALA A 488 -0.59 7.79 19.73
CA ALA A 488 0.78 8.27 19.57
C ALA A 488 1.10 9.51 20.41
N MET A 489 0.12 10.28 20.87
CA MET A 489 0.32 11.40 21.80
C MET A 489 0.29 10.97 23.28
N ASP A 490 0.05 9.68 23.58
CA ASP A 490 -0.24 9.17 24.94
C ASP A 490 -1.42 9.91 25.63
N ALA A 491 -2.34 10.46 24.83
CA ALA A 491 -3.43 11.32 25.29
C ALA A 491 -4.74 10.55 25.47
N LEU A 492 -4.69 9.40 26.14
CA LEU A 492 -5.82 8.48 26.23
C LEU A 492 -6.96 9.03 27.11
N PRO A 493 -8.22 9.06 26.63
CA PRO A 493 -9.37 9.51 27.42
C PRO A 493 -9.71 8.54 28.56
N GLU A 494 -10.54 8.98 29.51
CA GLU A 494 -11.06 8.12 30.60
C GLU A 494 -11.83 6.90 30.05
N LYS A 495 -12.71 7.14 29.07
CA LYS A 495 -13.44 6.09 28.36
C LYS A 495 -12.73 5.77 27.06
N LEU A 496 -12.22 4.54 26.92
CA LEU A 496 -11.39 4.16 25.77
C LEU A 496 -12.16 3.74 24.51
N ASN A 497 -13.48 3.55 24.60
CA ASN A 497 -14.29 3.16 23.43
C ASN A 497 -14.13 4.07 22.20
N PRO A 498 -14.05 5.41 22.31
CA PRO A 498 -13.83 6.29 21.17
C PRO A 498 -12.47 6.10 20.47
N VAL A 499 -11.48 5.49 21.14
CA VAL A 499 -10.15 5.21 20.56
C VAL A 499 -10.04 3.75 20.09
N VAL A 500 -10.53 2.80 20.90
CA VAL A 500 -10.47 1.36 20.59
C VAL A 500 -11.36 1.00 19.40
N ARG A 501 -12.58 1.55 19.36
CA ARG A 501 -13.56 1.18 18.32
C ARG A 501 -13.08 1.53 16.91
N PRO A 502 -12.57 2.74 16.62
CA PRO A 502 -12.07 3.05 15.29
C PRO A 502 -10.96 2.10 14.80
N LEU A 503 -9.99 1.77 15.66
CA LEU A 503 -8.90 0.84 15.31
C LEU A 503 -9.46 -0.56 15.00
N MET A 504 -10.39 -1.05 15.83
CA MET A 504 -11.05 -2.34 15.62
C MET A 504 -11.96 -2.37 14.39
N ASP A 505 -12.64 -1.26 14.08
CA ASP A 505 -13.52 -1.14 12.92
C ASP A 505 -12.71 -1.20 11.60
N VAL A 506 -11.52 -0.59 11.54
CA VAL A 506 -10.61 -0.74 10.39
C VAL A 506 -10.19 -2.19 10.19
N ILE A 507 -9.70 -2.86 11.25
CA ILE A 507 -9.24 -4.26 11.17
C ILE A 507 -10.36 -5.18 10.65
N LYS A 508 -11.62 -4.87 10.98
CA LYS A 508 -12.78 -5.69 10.60
C LYS A 508 -13.35 -5.36 9.21
N LYS A 509 -13.40 -4.08 8.83
CA LYS A 509 -14.25 -3.58 7.73
C LYS A 509 -13.49 -2.98 6.56
N GLU A 510 -12.24 -2.55 6.77
CA GLU A 510 -11.47 -1.88 5.73
C GLU A 510 -10.86 -2.88 4.75
N GLU A 511 -10.80 -2.54 3.47
CA GLU A 511 -10.23 -3.42 2.44
C GLU A 511 -8.73 -3.17 2.22
N ASN A 512 -8.27 -1.94 2.49
CA ASN A 512 -6.87 -1.58 2.34
C ASN A 512 -6.00 -2.23 3.43
N LYS A 513 -5.23 -3.25 3.03
CA LYS A 513 -4.32 -3.99 3.90
C LYS A 513 -3.30 -3.11 4.62
N SER A 514 -2.78 -2.07 3.95
CA SER A 514 -1.78 -1.17 4.54
C SER A 514 -2.36 -0.42 5.75
N LEU A 515 -3.61 0.04 5.63
CA LEU A 515 -4.32 0.68 6.73
C LEU A 515 -4.66 -0.31 7.85
N GLN A 516 -5.04 -1.55 7.52
CA GLN A 516 -5.24 -2.61 8.52
C GLN A 516 -3.96 -2.89 9.31
N GLU A 517 -2.81 -2.97 8.64
CA GLU A 517 -1.50 -3.17 9.25
C GLU A 517 -1.15 -2.02 10.20
N GLU A 518 -1.28 -0.76 9.76
CA GLU A 518 -1.02 0.42 10.61
C GLU A 518 -1.95 0.47 11.84
N ALA A 519 -3.25 0.21 11.65
CA ALA A 519 -4.20 0.13 12.75
C ALA A 519 -3.88 -1.00 13.73
N SER A 520 -3.43 -2.16 13.24
CA SER A 520 -3.05 -3.30 14.08
C SER A 520 -1.82 -3.02 14.94
N LEU A 521 -0.80 -2.35 14.37
CA LEU A 521 0.40 -1.93 15.09
C LEU A 521 0.04 -0.90 16.17
N CYS A 522 -0.80 0.08 15.84
CA CYS A 522 -1.27 1.08 16.79
C CYS A 522 -2.14 0.45 17.90
N LEU A 523 -3.00 -0.52 17.57
CA LEU A 523 -3.79 -1.25 18.57
C LEU A 523 -2.90 -2.04 19.53
N ALA A 524 -1.82 -2.65 19.05
CA ALA A 524 -0.83 -3.31 19.90
C ALA A 524 -0.14 -2.32 20.85
N GLN A 525 0.20 -1.12 20.37
CA GLN A 525 0.72 -0.04 21.21
C GLN A 525 -0.29 0.40 22.28
N LEU A 526 -1.57 0.54 21.91
CA LEU A 526 -2.65 0.87 22.84
C LEU A 526 -2.82 -0.21 23.92
N ILE A 527 -2.80 -1.49 23.55
CA ILE A 527 -2.85 -2.61 24.50
C ILE A 527 -1.69 -2.52 25.49
N LYS A 528 -0.47 -2.25 24.99
CA LYS A 528 0.71 -2.06 25.83
C LYS A 528 0.55 -0.86 26.80
N ALA A 529 0.05 0.27 26.31
CA ALA A 529 -0.21 1.46 27.13
C ALA A 529 -1.28 1.21 28.22
N CYS A 530 -2.20 0.26 27.99
CA CYS A 530 -3.29 -0.05 28.91
C CYS A 530 -2.98 -1.20 29.89
N ILE A 531 -1.74 -1.70 29.97
CA ILE A 531 -1.36 -2.80 30.89
C ILE A 531 -1.59 -2.40 32.35
N GLN A 532 -1.19 -1.18 32.74
CA GLN A 532 -1.27 -0.70 34.11
C GLN A 532 -2.58 0.04 34.43
N ARG A 533 -3.53 0.06 33.48
CA ARG A 533 -4.77 0.82 33.62
C ARG A 533 -5.84 0.00 34.35
N GLU A 534 -6.55 0.63 35.29
CA GLU A 534 -7.70 0.02 35.96
C GLU A 534 -8.98 0.86 35.73
N PRO A 535 -10.06 0.29 35.17
CA PRO A 535 -10.15 -1.03 34.55
C PRO A 535 -9.43 -1.10 33.19
N SER A 536 -8.75 -2.22 32.92
CA SER A 536 -8.06 -2.45 31.64
C SER A 536 -9.04 -2.93 30.55
N PRO A 537 -9.03 -2.35 29.34
CA PRO A 537 -9.82 -2.83 28.20
C PRO A 537 -9.22 -4.08 27.53
N ASN A 538 -7.98 -4.47 27.89
CA ASN A 538 -7.16 -5.41 27.12
C ASN A 538 -7.83 -6.77 26.95
N SER A 539 -8.45 -7.32 28.00
CA SER A 539 -9.12 -8.62 27.94
C SER A 539 -10.24 -8.65 26.89
N LYS A 540 -11.02 -7.56 26.80
CA LYS A 540 -12.11 -7.43 25.82
C LYS A 540 -11.57 -7.24 24.40
N ILE A 541 -10.51 -6.46 24.23
CA ILE A 541 -9.87 -6.23 22.92
C ILE A 541 -9.32 -7.56 22.38
N ILE A 542 -8.52 -8.27 23.18
CA ILE A 542 -7.90 -9.54 22.79
C ILE A 542 -8.98 -10.58 22.46
N LYS A 543 -10.03 -10.71 23.29
CA LYS A 543 -11.14 -11.61 23.00
C LYS A 543 -11.82 -11.30 21.66
N ASN A 544 -12.04 -10.02 21.34
CA ASN A 544 -12.61 -9.62 20.07
C ASN A 544 -11.69 -9.95 18.89
N LEU A 545 -10.37 -9.77 19.02
CA LEU A 545 -9.39 -10.14 18.00
C LEU A 545 -9.38 -11.65 17.75
N CYS A 546 -9.42 -12.47 18.81
CA CYS A 546 -9.56 -13.92 18.67
C CYS A 546 -10.84 -14.30 17.91
N ASN A 547 -11.96 -13.61 18.19
CA ASN A 547 -13.21 -13.85 17.46
C ASN A 547 -13.09 -13.48 15.97
N PHE A 548 -12.35 -12.41 15.63
CA PHE A 548 -12.12 -12.02 14.23
C PHE A 548 -11.26 -13.05 13.49
N LEU A 549 -10.22 -13.57 14.15
CA LEU A 549 -9.35 -14.60 13.59
C LEU A 549 -10.12 -15.89 13.24
N CYS A 550 -11.15 -16.22 14.03
CA CYS A 550 -11.99 -17.40 13.84
C CYS A 550 -13.28 -17.14 13.04
N ALA A 551 -13.42 -15.96 12.42
CA ALA A 551 -14.69 -15.56 11.80
C ALA A 551 -14.95 -16.22 10.44
N ASP A 552 -13.90 -16.60 9.70
CA ASP A 552 -14.01 -17.22 8.37
C ASP A 552 -14.32 -18.72 8.47
N PRO A 553 -15.53 -19.17 8.09
CA PRO A 553 -15.91 -20.58 8.18
C PRO A 553 -15.12 -21.51 7.24
N SER A 554 -14.47 -20.96 6.21
CA SER A 554 -13.63 -21.73 5.29
C SER A 554 -12.29 -22.12 5.93
N ILE A 555 -11.81 -21.32 6.88
CA ILE A 555 -10.56 -21.55 7.62
C ILE A 555 -10.86 -22.16 8.99
N THR A 556 -11.88 -21.65 9.69
CA THR A 556 -12.31 -22.08 11.02
C THR A 556 -13.75 -22.60 10.96
N PRO A 557 -13.96 -23.91 10.73
CA PRO A 557 -15.31 -24.48 10.62
C PRO A 557 -16.13 -24.28 11.90
N GLN A 558 -17.42 -24.01 11.72
CA GLN A 558 -18.33 -23.90 12.85
C GLN A 558 -18.66 -25.29 13.39
N VAL A 559 -18.29 -25.54 14.64
CA VAL A 559 -18.67 -26.75 15.37
C VAL A 559 -20.14 -26.63 15.78
N GLU A 560 -21.05 -27.08 14.92
CA GLU A 560 -22.44 -27.32 15.31
C GLU A 560 -22.45 -28.45 16.36
N ARG A 561 -23.08 -28.21 17.53
CA ARG A 561 -23.27 -29.28 18.52
C ARG A 561 -24.06 -30.42 17.85
N PRO A 562 -23.55 -31.66 17.83
CA PRO A 562 -24.22 -32.79 17.17
C PRO A 562 -25.64 -33.08 17.69
N MET A 563 -25.97 -32.62 18.90
CA MET A 563 -27.27 -32.78 19.52
C MET A 563 -27.84 -31.42 19.93
N ALA A 564 -28.58 -30.77 19.04
CA ALA A 564 -29.69 -29.94 19.48
C ALA A 564 -30.84 -30.89 19.85
N PRO A 565 -31.42 -30.84 21.06
CA PRO A 565 -32.56 -31.68 21.39
C PRO A 565 -33.76 -31.24 20.54
N LYS A 566 -33.98 -31.89 19.41
CA LYS A 566 -35.27 -31.81 18.73
C LYS A 566 -36.26 -32.52 19.66
N GLN A 567 -37.18 -31.77 20.24
CA GLN A 567 -38.37 -32.35 20.87
C GLN A 567 -39.11 -33.13 19.78
N THR A 568 -39.01 -34.45 19.79
CA THR A 568 -39.82 -35.31 18.94
C THR A 568 -41.22 -35.43 19.56
N PRO A 569 -42.30 -35.16 18.81
CA PRO A 569 -43.64 -35.59 19.21
C PRO A 569 -43.65 -37.11 19.36
N GLN A 570 -44.29 -37.60 20.42
CA GLN A 570 -44.35 -39.01 20.75
C GLN A 570 -44.95 -39.84 19.60
N GLY A 571 -44.22 -40.90 19.22
CA GLY A 571 -44.75 -41.99 18.41
C GLY A 571 -44.38 -41.92 16.93
N MET A 572 -43.16 -42.35 16.59
CA MET A 572 -42.82 -43.17 15.41
C MET A 572 -41.31 -43.45 15.43
N ASP A 573 -40.97 -44.70 15.11
CA ASP A 573 -39.67 -45.37 14.92
C ASP A 573 -38.36 -44.68 15.37
N ILE A 574 -37.53 -45.47 16.06
CA ILE A 574 -36.14 -45.15 16.40
C ILE A 574 -35.36 -44.87 15.11
N VAL A 575 -35.32 -43.61 14.68
CA VAL A 575 -34.36 -43.16 13.67
C VAL A 575 -33.02 -43.08 14.39
N GLU A 576 -32.12 -44.03 14.10
CA GLU A 576 -30.71 -43.98 14.52
C GLU A 576 -30.18 -42.54 14.30
N PRO A 577 -29.59 -41.88 15.32
CA PRO A 577 -29.01 -40.56 15.14
C PRO A 577 -27.70 -40.70 14.38
N HIS A 578 -27.77 -40.96 13.07
CA HIS A 578 -26.59 -40.91 12.22
C HIS A 578 -26.20 -39.43 12.09
N VAL A 579 -25.28 -38.97 12.94
CA VAL A 579 -24.68 -37.63 12.82
C VAL A 579 -23.91 -37.60 11.50
N PRO A 580 -24.32 -36.83 10.49
CA PRO A 580 -23.56 -36.73 9.26
C PRO A 580 -22.24 -36.01 9.57
N CYS A 581 -21.13 -36.76 9.45
CA CYS A 581 -19.78 -36.25 9.66
C CYS A 581 -19.18 -35.93 8.28
N SER A 582 -18.73 -34.69 8.09
CA SER A 582 -18.02 -34.22 6.90
C SER A 582 -16.70 -33.59 7.33
N PRO A 583 -15.78 -33.24 6.40
CA PRO A 583 -14.57 -32.49 6.74
C PRO A 583 -14.83 -31.16 7.47
N SER A 584 -16.06 -30.65 7.40
CA SER A 584 -16.51 -29.39 8.01
C SER A 584 -17.60 -29.56 9.08
N LYS A 585 -18.02 -30.80 9.41
CA LYS A 585 -19.10 -31.09 10.37
C LYS A 585 -18.82 -32.35 11.18
N GLY A 586 -18.96 -32.25 12.51
CA GLY A 586 -18.80 -33.38 13.44
C GLY A 586 -17.33 -33.73 13.76
N ILE A 587 -17.12 -34.72 14.64
CA ILE A 587 -15.79 -35.21 15.01
C ILE A 587 -15.61 -36.58 14.35
N LEU A 588 -14.86 -36.61 13.24
CA LEU A 588 -14.62 -37.80 12.42
C LEU A 588 -14.17 -39.01 13.26
N THR A 589 -13.29 -38.79 14.23
CA THR A 589 -12.80 -39.83 15.15
C THR A 589 -13.93 -40.44 15.97
N LEU A 590 -14.84 -39.64 16.52
CA LEU A 590 -15.97 -40.14 17.30
C LEU A 590 -16.98 -40.88 16.43
N THR A 591 -17.25 -40.39 15.21
CA THR A 591 -18.13 -41.08 14.26
C THR A 591 -17.56 -42.42 13.81
N ASN A 592 -16.25 -42.49 13.57
CA ASN A 592 -15.58 -43.74 13.22
C ASN A 592 -15.60 -44.73 14.39
N LEU A 593 -15.35 -44.26 15.62
CA LEU A 593 -15.46 -45.09 16.82
C LEU A 593 -16.88 -45.63 17.03
N GLN A 594 -17.90 -44.81 16.81
CA GLN A 594 -19.30 -45.24 16.88
C GLN A 594 -19.63 -46.28 15.80
N ARG A 595 -19.17 -46.06 14.55
CA ARG A 595 -19.40 -47.01 13.44
C ARG A 595 -18.76 -48.37 13.70
N VAL A 596 -17.54 -48.40 14.23
CA VAL A 596 -16.84 -49.63 14.63
C VAL A 596 -17.56 -50.33 15.78
N ALA A 597 -18.13 -49.59 16.74
CA ALA A 597 -18.91 -50.15 17.83
C ALA A 597 -20.25 -50.75 17.37
N GLU A 598 -20.85 -50.22 16.30
CA GLU A 598 -22.14 -50.67 15.74
C GLU A 598 -22.02 -51.86 14.75
N GLU A 599 -20.85 -52.07 14.13
CA GLU A 599 -20.58 -53.21 13.23
C GLU A 599 -20.94 -54.61 13.77
N PRO A 600 -20.61 -54.98 15.03
CA PRO A 600 -20.97 -56.30 15.57
C PRO A 600 -22.48 -56.47 15.79
N VAL A 601 -23.25 -55.39 15.90
CA VAL A 601 -24.71 -55.43 16.08
C VAL A 601 -25.41 -55.73 14.74
N ARG A 602 -24.93 -55.14 13.63
CA ARG A 602 -25.51 -55.37 12.29
C ARG A 602 -25.30 -56.80 11.78
N ARG A 603 -24.19 -57.46 12.15
CA ARG A 603 -23.90 -58.85 11.75
C ARG A 603 -24.76 -59.90 12.47
N ARG A 604 -25.37 -59.59 13.61
CA ARG A 604 -26.26 -60.53 14.33
C ARG A 604 -27.70 -60.56 13.79
N GLY A 605 -28.10 -59.60 12.94
CA GLY A 605 -29.48 -59.46 12.44
C GLY A 605 -29.83 -60.25 11.17
N ARG A 606 -28.87 -60.88 10.49
CA ARG A 606 -29.14 -61.70 9.28
C ARG A 606 -28.73 -63.15 9.49
N ARG A 607 -29.68 -64.00 9.89
CA ARG A 607 -29.63 -65.46 9.62
C ARG A 607 -30.49 -65.78 8.39
N PRO A 608 -30.08 -66.70 7.50
CA PRO A 608 -30.72 -66.91 6.20
C PRO A 608 -31.83 -67.96 6.29
N GLY A 609 -33.04 -67.60 5.87
CA GLY A 609 -34.13 -68.53 5.58
C GLY A 609 -34.00 -69.07 4.16
N SER A 610 -33.88 -70.38 4.05
CA SER A 610 -33.67 -71.19 2.85
C SER A 610 -34.91 -71.29 1.95
N SER A 611 -34.75 -71.07 0.64
CA SER A 611 -35.37 -71.89 -0.41
C SER A 611 -34.70 -71.63 -1.77
N ILE A 612 -33.92 -72.61 -2.22
CA ILE A 612 -33.30 -72.69 -3.55
C ILE A 612 -34.36 -73.25 -4.52
N LYS A 613 -34.51 -72.63 -5.69
CA LYS A 613 -34.82 -73.35 -6.95
C LYS A 613 -33.77 -72.94 -7.98
N LEU A 614 -33.08 -73.95 -8.48
CA LEU A 614 -32.10 -73.92 -9.56
C LEU A 614 -32.80 -73.78 -10.92
N ASP A 615 -32.28 -72.95 -11.81
CA ASP A 615 -31.67 -73.42 -13.07
C ASP A 615 -31.04 -72.25 -13.85
N GLY A 616 -29.88 -72.50 -14.45
CA GLY A 616 -29.49 -71.84 -15.71
C GLY A 616 -28.34 -70.82 -15.68
N ASP A 617 -27.13 -71.36 -15.79
CA ASP A 617 -26.01 -70.84 -16.58
C ASP A 617 -24.97 -69.88 -15.97
N SER A 618 -23.72 -70.22 -16.24
CA SER A 618 -22.52 -69.82 -15.51
C SER A 618 -21.58 -68.94 -16.33
N SER A 619 -21.22 -67.77 -15.83
CA SER A 619 -19.86 -67.19 -15.96
C SER A 619 -19.61 -66.12 -14.89
N VAL A 620 -18.55 -66.30 -14.12
CA VAL A 620 -17.96 -65.35 -13.15
C VAL A 620 -16.73 -64.73 -13.84
N PRO A 621 -16.29 -63.49 -13.50
CA PRO A 621 -15.22 -63.37 -12.51
C PRO A 621 -15.39 -62.19 -11.52
N GLY A 622 -15.01 -62.43 -10.26
CA GLY A 622 -14.76 -61.40 -9.25
C GLY A 622 -13.27 -61.15 -9.05
N SER A 623 -12.90 -59.91 -8.74
CA SER A 623 -11.74 -59.47 -7.95
C SER A 623 -11.62 -57.95 -8.10
N ASN A 624 -11.95 -57.19 -7.06
CA ASN A 624 -11.61 -55.75 -6.96
C ASN A 624 -11.76 -55.19 -5.53
N THR A 625 -12.45 -55.88 -4.63
CA THR A 625 -12.80 -55.33 -3.30
C THR A 625 -11.64 -55.28 -2.30
N GLU A 626 -10.62 -56.13 -2.46
CA GLU A 626 -9.49 -56.20 -1.52
C GLU A 626 -8.41 -55.15 -1.82
N ALA A 627 -8.29 -54.73 -3.09
CA ALA A 627 -7.39 -53.67 -3.52
C ALA A 627 -7.89 -52.28 -3.08
N GLU A 628 -9.20 -52.03 -3.16
CA GLU A 628 -9.82 -50.78 -2.69
C GLU A 628 -9.65 -50.57 -1.17
N LEU A 629 -9.79 -51.64 -0.38
CA LEU A 629 -9.62 -51.58 1.08
C LEU A 629 -8.17 -51.32 1.53
N LEU A 630 -7.19 -51.78 0.75
CA LEU A 630 -5.77 -51.51 1.01
C LEU A 630 -5.39 -50.08 0.62
N GLN A 631 -6.02 -49.53 -0.42
CA GLN A 631 -5.81 -48.15 -0.86
C GLN A 631 -6.41 -47.14 0.13
N GLU A 632 -7.61 -47.39 0.66
CA GLU A 632 -8.20 -46.55 1.71
C GLU A 632 -7.36 -46.53 3.00
N ARG A 633 -6.74 -47.66 3.38
CA ARG A 633 -5.86 -47.73 4.55
C ARG A 633 -4.54 -46.96 4.35
N ALA A 634 -4.00 -46.95 3.14
CA ALA A 634 -2.80 -46.19 2.81
C ALA A 634 -3.06 -44.67 2.84
N GLU A 635 -4.22 -44.24 2.36
CA GLU A 635 -4.64 -42.83 2.39
C GLU A 635 -4.92 -42.36 3.83
N GLN A 636 -5.54 -43.18 4.68
CA GLN A 636 -5.74 -42.87 6.10
C GLN A 636 -4.41 -42.71 6.86
N ALA A 637 -3.42 -43.56 6.59
CA ALA A 637 -2.10 -43.46 7.22
C ALA A 637 -1.32 -42.20 6.78
N GLN A 638 -1.56 -41.68 5.57
CA GLN A 638 -1.00 -40.41 5.12
C GLN A 638 -1.65 -39.21 5.82
N VAL A 639 -2.97 -39.22 6.03
CA VAL A 639 -3.70 -38.14 6.71
C VAL A 639 -3.32 -38.03 8.20
N GLU A 640 -3.07 -39.15 8.88
CA GLU A 640 -2.57 -39.16 10.27
C GLU A 640 -1.14 -38.60 10.42
N LYS A 641 -0.28 -38.82 9.41
CA LYS A 641 1.08 -38.24 9.36
C LYS A 641 1.07 -36.71 9.19
N PHE A 642 0.15 -36.17 8.39
CA PHE A 642 0.03 -34.72 8.18
C PHE A 642 -0.60 -33.98 9.37
N SER A 643 -1.54 -34.60 10.07
CA SER A 643 -2.23 -34.00 11.22
C SER A 643 -1.38 -34.01 12.51
N SER A 644 -0.46 -34.95 12.66
CA SER A 644 0.45 -35.01 13.83
C SER A 644 1.56 -33.96 13.83
N THR A 645 1.77 -33.22 12.73
CA THR A 645 2.88 -32.26 12.59
C THR A 645 2.46 -30.80 12.85
N LYS A 646 1.17 -30.51 13.08
CA LYS A 646 0.69 -29.16 13.41
C LYS A 646 -0.42 -29.20 14.45
N ILE A 647 -0.09 -29.52 15.70
CA ILE A 647 -0.68 -28.96 16.94
C ILE A 647 0.26 -29.43 18.06
N CYS A 648 1.20 -28.57 18.43
CA CYS A 648 1.91 -28.67 19.70
C CYS A 648 1.88 -27.28 20.34
N PHE A 649 0.73 -26.94 20.94
CA PHE A 649 0.66 -25.95 22.00
C PHE A 649 0.48 -26.73 23.30
N THR A 650 1.59 -26.96 23.98
CA THR A 650 1.61 -27.46 25.35
C THR A 650 1.05 -26.36 26.25
N LEU A 651 -0.22 -26.49 26.62
CA LEU A 651 -0.77 -25.87 27.82
C LEU A 651 -0.09 -26.51 29.04
N SER A 652 0.97 -25.88 29.54
CA SER A 652 1.46 -26.12 30.91
C SER A 652 0.91 -25.04 31.82
N GLY A 653 -0.37 -25.19 32.19
CA GLY A 653 -0.93 -24.57 33.39
C GLY A 653 -0.73 -25.52 34.55
N GLY A 654 0.31 -25.30 35.35
CA GLY A 654 0.42 -25.84 36.70
C GLY A 654 -0.22 -24.87 37.68
N ASN A 655 -0.99 -25.44 38.61
CA ASN A 655 -1.70 -24.82 39.75
C ASN A 655 -1.09 -23.57 40.37
#